data_AF-A0A1M7NBR5-F1
#
_entry.id   AF-A0A1M7NBR5-F1
#
_cell.length_a   1.000
_cell.length_b   1.000
_cell.length_c   1.000
_cell.angle_alpha   90.00
_cell.angle_beta   90.00
_cell.angle_gamma   90.00
#
_symmetry.space_group_name_H-M   'P 1'
#
loop_
_entity.id
_entity.type
_entity.pdbx_description
1 polymer ?
#
loop_
_entity_poly.entity_id
_entity_poly.type
_entity_poly.pdbx_seq_one_letter_code
_entity_poly.pdbx_strand_id
1 'polypeptide(L)'
;MLRFLWMISGRPSRLAKGSVHIVAGMLLLFALVAGGCYYEDTYYENAETDYTTISEHDLSGEYPLKTRLLQGKITFPSSANTGAFVPEKIRIIQLDSSLAPYDSATGTLNTGREISFKMPTRDYRFPYVKVRVKGKWKFLDSTAVPLTLEAVSDISNIAEPNVNLMTHLEVPLVEALVGEGYPFSVAKKLAMRRFIENFGFKQESLPAESVGRAYDETGSLLALFMRNYTDSSFVENIEDFRLDLADGVYEDSLALVEFADYVVKNWQNMRMRMYDLNPEWSGYKFSWRLIERFVENAYGLESCVTAGEKVSYVKNGKSKLDGDSLLCDKRGNGDFFHRPFAPEELLYGPCTAISTENFVSDGDSVFYVCKHKTQYDSTRVLSTWVKATWGEVLDNELGVCSNALIENEAPRGSTRLRKKFGDTIYVCVAYNRGWRNDGTDTLSFMLGNCTSGDIWKRKMLPDSSEFVCTFDSWTPVNDTLRFLSEQRPCDKATDSLRVVMYDSIYYICTDKRKKWNGIYTFEKTTKRVADSLAFIASMPPCKSLADTVKYIVDTTTNRYYHCEIRNTILKFYDSDYDHAEKYLNEQYLKTLPECTAESDTFELFVHPYFEKTRHKDWNTYFHCAFIDGKYQYEALGYGKRRDLEGLADVNARYTCDANTDTLSFVRDSLYGDYFHCEKHDGKYVFVEINERQADYYASLAGESNLEACSANPDTLEYRQDAYGYYFYCKENGGVYVLTRIQKDSLIEMLIEEFAKKVTDGCDDIEDLGKVGYEKIMGKDVDVICDYNADSVLAYQRVSYPHYNFFGKIEDKRNDPTRYVQWEKCSDEQLAARGTPVKEQGGYITDPRDGRRYRVTTIGKQVWMAENMNYYDTLAAPNMIGLTGCSDDVDSCEATGRLYYWYAAMNLVHGTKDEVVSQTCAPVQGICPAGWHIPSLEEWHELARYATYKNDGAFGVGLKAETDWLTRPNFDDMFGFSAAPVTWTTKENAYFVTSDASGSGSSVAIFYGINFYYNYDSPEIIRSTMKGRSYSVRCVKD
;
A
#
# COMPACT_ATOMS: atom_id res chain seq x y z
N MET A 1 -51.46 -20.76 31.33
CA MET A 1 -52.82 -20.91 31.90
C MET A 1 -53.09 -19.62 32.65
N LEU A 2 -53.97 -18.69 32.27
CA LEU A 2 -55.15 -18.66 31.43
C LEU A 2 -55.07 -17.56 30.35
N ARG A 3 -55.81 -17.80 29.25
CA ARG A 3 -56.50 -16.84 28.36
C ARG A 3 -55.83 -15.48 28.07
N PHE A 4 -55.51 -15.24 26.80
CA PHE A 4 -55.99 -14.11 25.97
C PHE A 4 -55.41 -14.31 24.54
N LEU A 5 -56.23 -14.89 23.63
CA LEU A 5 -56.72 -14.25 22.38
C LEU A 5 -55.64 -14.19 21.27
N TRP A 6 -55.60 -15.09 20.28
CA TRP A 6 -56.51 -15.35 19.13
C TRP A 6 -56.63 -14.17 18.14
N MET A 7 -56.58 -14.50 16.84
CA MET A 7 -56.69 -13.67 15.61
C MET A 7 -55.33 -13.30 14.99
N ILE A 8 -54.96 -13.68 13.75
CA ILE A 8 -55.73 -13.74 12.51
C ILE A 8 -55.18 -14.81 11.54
N SER A 9 -56.12 -15.41 10.80
CA SER A 9 -56.07 -16.22 9.58
C SER A 9 -54.88 -16.01 8.63
N GLY A 10 -54.45 -16.96 7.81
CA GLY A 10 -55.25 -17.96 7.12
C GLY A 10 -54.41 -18.87 6.23
N ARG A 11 -55.04 -19.97 5.85
CA ARG A 11 -54.51 -21.21 5.31
C ARG A 11 -54.55 -21.19 3.75
N PRO A 12 -54.28 -22.29 3.02
CA PRO A 12 -53.09 -22.47 2.19
C PRO A 12 -53.45 -22.83 0.72
N SER A 13 -52.47 -23.09 -0.14
CA SER A 13 -52.70 -23.89 -1.37
C SER A 13 -51.38 -24.44 -1.91
N ARG A 14 -51.29 -25.62 -2.54
CA ARG A 14 -52.01 -26.91 -2.53
C ARG A 14 -51.27 -27.80 -3.54
N LEU A 15 -50.99 -29.06 -3.17
CA LEU A 15 -50.99 -30.30 -4.00
C LEU A 15 -49.92 -30.41 -5.11
N ALA A 16 -49.30 -31.55 -5.42
CA ALA A 16 -49.60 -32.98 -5.25
C ALA A 16 -48.23 -33.75 -5.21
N LYS A 17 -47.96 -34.74 -4.35
CA LYS A 17 -48.47 -36.13 -4.21
C LYS A 17 -48.16 -37.10 -5.37
N GLY A 18 -47.32 -38.09 -5.06
CA GLY A 18 -47.09 -39.38 -5.74
C GLY A 18 -45.61 -39.74 -5.69
N SER A 19 -45.11 -40.83 -5.11
CA SER A 19 -45.72 -42.12 -4.79
C SER A 19 -44.91 -42.86 -3.73
N VAL A 20 -45.62 -43.65 -2.93
CA VAL A 20 -45.18 -44.50 -1.82
C VAL A 20 -44.59 -45.80 -2.35
N HIS A 21 -43.42 -46.23 -1.85
CA HIS A 21 -43.10 -47.65 -1.64
C HIS A 21 -42.01 -47.84 -0.57
N ILE A 22 -42.38 -48.63 0.45
CA ILE A 22 -41.54 -49.54 1.26
C ILE A 22 -40.67 -48.83 2.33
N VAL A 23 -41.10 -48.65 3.59
CA VAL A 23 -41.33 -49.66 4.65
C VAL A 23 -40.15 -50.64 4.81
N ALA A 24 -39.06 -50.17 5.43
CA ALA A 24 -38.21 -50.88 6.40
C ALA A 24 -36.85 -50.16 6.48
N GLY A 25 -36.75 -49.16 7.36
CA GLY A 25 -35.53 -48.39 7.59
C GLY A 25 -35.89 -46.94 7.88
N MET A 26 -35.58 -46.46 9.08
CA MET A 26 -35.93 -45.15 9.66
C MET A 26 -37.23 -45.11 10.49
N LEU A 27 -37.21 -45.85 11.60
CA LEU A 27 -37.96 -45.50 12.82
C LEU A 27 -37.09 -45.89 14.03
N LEU A 28 -35.95 -45.19 14.15
CA LEU A 28 -35.04 -45.25 15.29
C LEU A 28 -34.33 -43.90 15.41
N LEU A 29 -35.12 -42.84 15.63
CA LEU A 29 -34.69 -41.52 16.10
C LEU A 29 -35.95 -40.67 16.31
N PHE A 30 -36.03 -39.99 17.46
CA PHE A 30 -37.12 -39.12 17.95
C PHE A 30 -38.27 -39.77 18.74
N ALA A 31 -37.93 -40.35 19.89
CA ALA A 31 -38.73 -40.21 21.11
C ALA A 31 -37.81 -40.36 22.34
N LEU A 32 -38.06 -39.55 23.38
CA LEU A 32 -37.35 -39.34 24.65
C LEU A 32 -36.50 -38.04 24.63
N VAL A 33 -36.68 -37.02 25.48
CA VAL A 33 -37.65 -36.65 26.52
C VAL A 33 -37.53 -35.12 26.68
N ALA A 34 -38.66 -34.41 26.79
CA ALA A 34 -38.70 -33.13 27.48
C ALA A 34 -39.03 -33.39 28.95
N GLY A 35 -38.18 -32.94 29.87
CA GLY A 35 -38.47 -33.01 31.31
C GLY A 35 -37.24 -32.90 32.22
N GLY A 36 -36.92 -31.66 32.60
CA GLY A 36 -36.58 -31.27 33.98
C GLY A 36 -35.27 -31.76 34.62
N CYS A 37 -34.46 -30.76 35.02
CA CYS A 37 -33.52 -30.79 36.15
C CYS A 37 -32.33 -31.75 36.05
N TYR A 38 -31.15 -31.20 35.75
CA TYR A 38 -29.84 -31.38 36.41
C TYR A 38 -28.78 -30.85 35.43
N TYR A 39 -28.18 -29.70 35.72
CA TYR A 39 -26.92 -29.27 35.12
C TYR A 39 -25.85 -29.51 36.21
N GLU A 40 -25.63 -30.79 36.50
CA GLU A 40 -24.42 -31.30 37.15
C GLU A 40 -23.93 -32.47 36.26
N ASP A 41 -22.61 -32.51 36.08
CA ASP A 41 -21.81 -33.64 35.62
C ASP A 41 -21.95 -34.11 34.16
N THR A 42 -21.32 -33.37 33.25
CA THR A 42 -20.43 -33.97 32.23
C THR A 42 -19.17 -33.12 32.06
N TYR A 43 -18.49 -32.83 33.18
CA TYR A 43 -17.20 -32.12 33.22
C TYR A 43 -16.01 -33.03 33.56
N TYR A 44 -16.20 -34.35 33.57
CA TYR A 44 -15.11 -35.33 33.68
C TYR A 44 -15.44 -36.52 32.79
N GLU A 45 -14.93 -36.52 31.56
CA GLU A 45 -14.65 -37.72 30.73
C GLU A 45 -14.10 -37.25 29.37
N ASN A 46 -12.86 -36.77 29.40
CA ASN A 46 -11.88 -36.91 28.31
C ASN A 46 -10.45 -36.86 28.89
N ALA A 47 -10.30 -37.31 30.14
CA ALA A 47 -9.02 -37.73 30.70
C ALA A 47 -8.71 -39.16 30.25
N GLU A 48 -8.67 -39.36 28.94
CA GLU A 48 -7.91 -40.44 28.33
C GLU A 48 -6.90 -39.79 27.37
N THR A 49 -6.00 -38.98 27.93
CA THR A 49 -4.63 -39.13 27.45
C THR A 49 -4.24 -40.55 27.82
N ASP A 50 -4.18 -41.42 26.82
CA ASP A 50 -3.63 -42.75 26.93
C ASP A 50 -2.27 -42.67 27.65
N TYR A 51 -2.28 -42.93 28.96
CA TYR A 51 -1.10 -42.87 29.83
C TYR A 51 -0.03 -43.89 29.42
N THR A 52 -0.30 -44.74 28.43
CA THR A 52 0.70 -45.66 27.88
C THR A 52 1.65 -45.00 26.87
N THR A 53 1.37 -43.78 26.39
CA THR A 53 2.20 -43.09 25.39
C THR A 53 3.15 -42.02 25.95
N ILE A 54 3.27 -41.89 27.28
CA ILE A 54 4.34 -41.10 27.91
C ILE A 54 5.09 -41.98 28.90
N SER A 55 6.01 -42.82 28.42
CA SER A 55 6.83 -43.69 29.29
C SER A 55 8.34 -43.59 29.08
N GLU A 56 8.88 -42.62 28.36
CA GLU A 56 10.30 -42.68 27.97
C GLU A 56 11.27 -41.82 28.79
N HIS A 57 10.79 -40.97 29.72
CA HIS A 57 11.65 -40.17 30.59
C HIS A 57 11.04 -39.88 31.97
N ASP A 58 10.78 -40.94 32.73
CA ASP A 58 10.49 -40.86 34.16
C ASP A 58 11.52 -41.70 34.93
N LEU A 59 12.35 -41.02 35.73
CA LEU A 59 13.47 -41.63 36.45
C LEU A 59 13.03 -41.93 37.88
N SER A 60 12.26 -43.01 38.04
CA SER A 60 11.86 -43.52 39.36
C SER A 60 13.04 -44.19 40.08
N GLY A 61 13.26 -43.87 41.35
CA GLY A 61 14.31 -44.47 42.18
C GLY A 61 15.66 -43.74 42.11
N GLU A 62 16.74 -44.42 42.49
CA GLU A 62 18.09 -43.84 42.45
C GLU A 62 18.64 -43.83 41.03
N TYR A 63 18.88 -42.63 40.49
CA TYR A 63 19.52 -42.43 39.19
C TYR A 63 20.76 -41.54 39.36
N PRO A 64 21.91 -42.12 39.72
CA PRO A 64 23.07 -41.36 40.14
C PRO A 64 23.78 -40.68 38.95
N LEU A 65 23.93 -39.36 39.00
CA LEU A 65 24.74 -38.58 38.07
C LEU A 65 26.12 -38.33 38.69
N LYS A 66 27.18 -38.82 38.04
CA LYS A 66 28.55 -38.68 38.53
C LYS A 66 29.23 -37.41 38.04
N THR A 67 29.99 -36.75 38.91
CA THR A 67 30.83 -35.60 38.58
C THR A 67 30.11 -34.49 37.79
N ARG A 68 28.83 -34.26 38.10
CA ARG A 68 27.99 -33.31 37.37
C ARG A 68 28.31 -31.88 37.82
N LEU A 69 28.81 -31.07 36.89
CA LEU A 69 28.84 -29.62 37.07
C LEU A 69 27.47 -29.05 36.72
N LEU A 70 26.83 -28.37 37.67
CA LEU A 70 25.58 -27.67 37.40
C LEU A 70 25.82 -26.16 37.40
N GLN A 71 25.45 -25.53 36.30
CA GLN A 71 25.45 -24.08 36.13
C GLN A 71 24.13 -23.68 35.47
N GLY A 72 23.73 -22.42 35.61
CA GLY A 72 22.45 -21.99 35.06
C GLY A 72 22.31 -20.48 35.06
N LYS A 73 21.21 -20.00 34.49
CA LYS A 73 20.90 -18.57 34.36
C LYS A 73 19.83 -18.16 35.35
N ILE A 74 19.80 -16.88 35.68
CA ILE A 74 18.71 -16.27 36.45
C ILE A 74 18.13 -15.17 35.56
N THR A 75 16.99 -15.48 34.94
CA THR A 75 16.29 -14.59 34.01
C THR A 75 15.09 -13.96 34.71
N PHE A 76 15.35 -12.87 35.41
CA PHE A 76 14.37 -12.02 36.08
C PHE A 76 14.83 -10.56 35.91
N PRO A 77 13.99 -9.51 36.01
CA PRO A 77 14.45 -8.13 35.83
C PRO A 77 15.64 -7.79 36.74
N SER A 78 16.85 -7.79 36.19
CA SER A 78 18.08 -7.70 36.99
C SER A 78 19.27 -7.18 36.19
N SER A 79 19.04 -6.38 35.15
CA SER A 79 20.13 -5.88 34.31
C SER A 79 21.04 -4.93 35.11
N ALA A 80 22.31 -4.80 34.69
CA ALA A 80 23.26 -3.83 35.25
C ALA A 80 22.74 -2.37 35.22
N ASN A 81 21.76 -2.08 34.37
CA ASN A 81 21.18 -0.75 34.18
C ASN A 81 19.90 -0.51 35.02
N THR A 82 19.17 -1.55 35.41
CA THR A 82 17.88 -1.42 36.14
C THR A 82 18.00 -1.81 37.61
N GLY A 83 18.86 -2.77 37.96
CA GLY A 83 19.13 -3.17 39.34
C GLY A 83 17.90 -3.59 40.14
N ALA A 84 16.83 -4.05 39.48
CA ALA A 84 15.54 -4.30 40.11
C ALA A 84 15.58 -5.53 41.02
N PHE A 85 16.02 -6.68 40.53
CA PHE A 85 16.35 -7.85 41.35
C PHE A 85 17.85 -8.04 41.48
N VAL A 86 18.33 -8.14 42.72
CA VAL A 86 19.75 -8.40 43.02
C VAL A 86 19.85 -9.72 43.78
N PRO A 87 20.36 -10.79 43.16
CA PRO A 87 20.54 -12.07 43.84
C PRO A 87 21.70 -11.98 44.85
N GLU A 88 21.49 -12.52 46.05
CA GLU A 88 22.48 -12.50 47.14
C GLU A 88 23.03 -13.89 47.44
N LYS A 89 22.17 -14.93 47.37
CA LYS A 89 22.54 -16.31 47.73
C LYS A 89 21.86 -17.32 46.82
N ILE A 90 22.60 -18.35 46.42
CA ILE A 90 22.07 -19.50 45.69
C ILE A 90 22.27 -20.79 46.48
N ARG A 91 21.21 -21.60 46.56
CA ARG A 91 21.22 -22.94 47.14
C ARG A 91 20.53 -23.90 46.19
N ILE A 92 21.11 -25.07 46.00
CA ILE A 92 20.43 -26.19 45.39
C ILE A 92 20.02 -27.19 46.46
N ILE A 93 18.83 -27.74 46.29
CA ILE A 93 18.29 -28.81 47.12
C ILE A 93 18.11 -29.99 46.18
N GLN A 94 18.87 -31.06 46.39
CA GLN A 94 18.64 -32.32 45.69
C GLN A 94 17.36 -32.96 46.22
N LEU A 95 16.54 -33.45 45.30
CA LEU A 95 15.25 -34.06 45.59
C LEU A 95 15.25 -35.52 45.16
N ASP A 96 14.54 -36.38 45.89
CA ASP A 96 14.24 -37.74 45.43
C ASP A 96 13.08 -37.77 44.41
N SER A 97 12.68 -38.96 43.97
CA SER A 97 11.59 -39.13 42.99
C SER A 97 10.21 -38.67 43.49
N SER A 98 10.03 -38.48 44.80
CA SER A 98 8.81 -37.89 45.39
C SER A 98 8.91 -36.38 45.57
N LEU A 99 9.99 -35.77 45.06
CA LEU A 99 10.39 -34.39 45.29
C LEU A 99 10.69 -34.05 46.76
N ALA A 100 10.93 -35.05 47.62
CA ALA A 100 11.33 -34.80 49.00
C ALA A 100 12.81 -34.36 49.07
N PRO A 101 13.16 -33.37 49.90
CA PRO A 101 14.55 -32.93 50.07
C PRO A 101 15.47 -34.04 50.58
N TYR A 102 16.55 -34.33 49.85
CA TYR A 102 17.55 -35.34 50.22
C TYR A 102 18.86 -34.72 50.72
N ASP A 103 19.41 -33.76 49.97
CA ASP A 103 20.67 -33.08 50.31
C ASP A 103 20.64 -31.63 49.77
N SER A 104 21.59 -30.79 50.16
CA SER A 104 21.69 -29.43 49.63
C SER A 104 23.12 -28.93 49.54
N ALA A 105 23.37 -28.02 48.60
CA ALA A 105 24.64 -27.33 48.47
C ALA A 105 24.44 -25.85 48.16
N THR A 106 25.44 -25.04 48.47
CA THR A 106 25.49 -23.62 48.10
C THR A 106 26.42 -23.43 46.89
N GLY A 107 26.07 -22.49 46.01
CA GLY A 107 26.86 -22.16 44.83
C GLY A 107 27.40 -20.73 44.86
N THR A 108 28.04 -20.35 43.76
CA THR A 108 28.48 -18.98 43.51
C THR A 108 27.57 -18.29 42.50
N LEU A 109 27.44 -16.97 42.62
CA LEU A 109 26.68 -16.11 41.72
C LEU A 109 27.65 -15.28 40.87
N ASN A 110 27.32 -15.09 39.60
CA ASN A 110 27.95 -14.12 38.73
C ASN A 110 26.91 -13.06 38.35
N THR A 111 27.13 -11.82 38.79
CA THR A 111 26.19 -10.69 38.63
C THR A 111 26.67 -9.70 37.56
N GLY A 112 27.32 -10.20 36.50
CA GLY A 112 27.70 -9.41 35.33
C GLY A 112 26.49 -8.99 34.47
N ARG A 113 26.72 -8.73 33.19
CA ARG A 113 25.63 -8.39 32.24
C ARG A 113 24.54 -9.46 32.18
N GLU A 114 24.92 -10.73 32.35
CA GLU A 114 24.01 -11.86 32.45
C GLU A 114 24.18 -12.52 33.83
N ILE A 115 23.09 -12.61 34.59
CA ILE A 115 23.12 -13.21 35.91
C ILE A 115 23.10 -14.73 35.77
N SER A 116 24.11 -15.38 36.33
CA SER A 116 24.25 -16.85 36.32
C SER A 116 24.69 -17.37 37.68
N PHE A 117 24.50 -18.67 37.89
CA PHE A 117 25.00 -19.38 39.05
C PHE A 117 25.83 -20.58 38.64
N LYS A 118 26.76 -20.98 39.52
CA LYS A 118 27.58 -22.17 39.37
C LYS A 118 27.64 -22.94 40.68
N MET A 119 27.30 -24.22 40.63
CA MET A 119 27.41 -25.13 41.77
C MET A 119 28.78 -25.82 41.75
N PRO A 120 29.32 -26.23 42.92
CA PRO A 120 30.48 -27.11 42.96
C PRO A 120 30.20 -28.42 42.21
N THR A 121 31.19 -28.93 41.47
CA THR A 121 31.10 -30.25 40.83
C THR A 121 30.90 -31.32 41.91
N ARG A 122 29.86 -32.13 41.78
CA ARG A 122 29.50 -33.18 42.75
C ARG A 122 28.75 -34.33 42.10
N ASP A 123 28.66 -35.43 42.83
CA ASP A 123 27.74 -36.51 42.51
C ASP A 123 26.33 -36.13 42.97
N TYR A 124 25.33 -36.55 42.20
CA TYR A 124 23.92 -36.44 42.54
C TYR A 124 23.34 -37.85 42.60
N ARG A 125 22.79 -38.26 43.75
CA ARG A 125 22.10 -39.57 43.89
C ARG A 125 20.80 -39.66 43.09
N PHE A 126 20.10 -38.54 42.96
CA PHE A 126 18.85 -38.37 42.22
C PHE A 126 18.99 -37.25 41.19
N PRO A 127 18.28 -37.33 40.05
CA PRO A 127 18.39 -36.37 38.96
C PRO A 127 17.54 -35.12 39.18
N TYR A 128 16.72 -35.05 40.24
CA TYR A 128 15.84 -33.92 40.51
C TYR A 128 16.48 -32.91 41.46
N VAL A 129 16.32 -31.63 41.16
CA VAL A 129 16.84 -30.54 41.98
C VAL A 129 15.84 -29.38 42.07
N LYS A 130 15.77 -28.75 43.24
CA LYS A 130 15.17 -27.43 43.45
C LYS A 130 16.29 -26.40 43.60
N VAL A 131 16.36 -25.48 42.64
CA VAL A 131 17.25 -24.32 42.68
C VAL A 131 16.53 -23.19 43.41
N ARG A 132 17.16 -22.60 44.43
CA ARG A 132 16.61 -21.51 45.24
C ARG A 132 17.55 -20.32 45.26
N VAL A 133 17.09 -19.20 44.71
CA VAL A 133 17.82 -17.92 44.64
C VAL A 133 17.20 -16.94 45.63
N LYS A 134 17.92 -16.54 46.67
CA LYS A 134 17.50 -15.44 47.56
C LYS A 134 18.13 -14.14 47.08
N GLY A 135 17.33 -13.09 46.99
CA GLY A 135 17.78 -11.76 46.60
C GLY A 135 16.91 -10.65 47.17
N LYS A 136 17.11 -9.46 46.62
CA LYS A 136 16.33 -8.26 46.93
C LYS A 136 15.67 -7.71 45.68
N TRP A 137 14.43 -7.28 45.80
CA TRP A 137 13.64 -6.63 44.77
C TRP A 137 13.46 -5.14 45.10
N LYS A 138 13.58 -4.27 44.11
CA LYS A 138 13.15 -2.87 44.17
C LYS A 138 12.73 -2.38 42.78
N PHE A 139 11.75 -1.49 42.73
CA PHE A 139 11.34 -0.78 41.53
C PHE A 139 11.94 0.63 41.53
N LEU A 140 12.88 0.90 40.61
CA LEU A 140 13.58 2.19 40.49
C LEU A 140 14.28 2.60 41.82
N ASP A 141 13.91 3.75 42.38
CA ASP A 141 14.51 4.37 43.58
C ASP A 141 13.84 3.95 44.90
N SER A 142 13.03 2.90 44.86
CA SER A 142 12.29 2.42 46.03
C SER A 142 13.16 1.63 47.03
N THR A 143 12.58 1.31 48.19
CA THR A 143 13.26 0.54 49.24
C THR A 143 13.27 -0.94 48.89
N ALA A 144 14.45 -1.55 48.88
CA ALA A 144 14.60 -2.94 48.52
C ALA A 144 13.97 -3.90 49.55
N VAL A 145 13.14 -4.83 49.06
CA VAL A 145 12.46 -5.87 49.85
C VAL A 145 13.02 -7.27 49.51
N PRO A 146 12.98 -8.24 50.42
CA PRO A 146 13.44 -9.61 50.13
C PRO A 146 12.54 -10.32 49.10
N LEU A 147 13.14 -11.01 48.13
CA LEU A 147 12.45 -11.88 47.17
C LEU A 147 13.23 -13.20 46.99
N THR A 148 12.53 -14.33 46.97
CA THR A 148 13.14 -15.65 46.74
C THR A 148 12.53 -16.30 45.51
N LEU A 149 13.36 -16.64 44.52
CA LEU A 149 12.93 -17.38 43.34
C LEU A 149 13.29 -18.86 43.48
N GLU A 150 12.44 -19.72 42.95
CA GLU A 150 12.63 -21.17 42.97
C GLU A 150 12.46 -21.74 41.56
N ALA A 151 13.09 -22.87 41.28
CA ALA A 151 12.88 -23.65 40.07
C ALA A 151 13.11 -25.13 40.38
N VAL A 152 12.25 -26.02 39.88
CA VAL A 152 12.46 -27.48 39.98
C VAL A 152 12.78 -28.02 38.60
N SER A 153 13.85 -28.81 38.49
CA SER A 153 14.40 -29.32 37.23
C SER A 153 14.86 -30.76 37.36
N ASP A 154 14.75 -31.50 36.26
CA ASP A 154 15.48 -32.75 36.01
C ASP A 154 16.84 -32.39 35.37
N ILE A 155 17.95 -32.70 36.02
CA ILE A 155 19.31 -32.37 35.56
C ILE A 155 19.99 -33.51 34.79
N SER A 156 19.25 -34.59 34.48
CA SER A 156 19.72 -35.67 33.59
C SER A 156 19.69 -35.24 32.12
N ASN A 157 18.74 -34.39 31.74
CA ASN A 157 18.51 -33.89 30.38
C ASN A 157 18.68 -32.37 30.25
N ILE A 158 18.62 -31.61 31.35
CA ILE A 158 18.82 -30.15 31.34
C ILE A 158 20.21 -29.82 31.86
N ALA A 159 21.06 -29.38 30.93
CA ALA A 159 22.44 -28.99 31.21
C ALA A 159 22.50 -27.75 32.11
N GLU A 160 21.68 -26.75 31.79
CA GLU A 160 21.68 -25.42 32.38
C GLU A 160 20.26 -24.94 32.72
N PRO A 161 19.74 -25.23 33.93
CA PRO A 161 18.40 -24.78 34.30
C PRO A 161 18.38 -23.26 34.49
N ASN A 162 17.35 -22.63 33.92
CA ASN A 162 17.10 -21.21 34.08
C ASN A 162 16.11 -20.95 35.22
N VAL A 163 16.45 -20.05 36.14
CA VAL A 163 15.54 -19.58 37.18
C VAL A 163 14.88 -18.30 36.71
N ASN A 164 13.57 -18.32 36.53
CA ASN A 164 12.78 -17.18 36.08
C ASN A 164 11.44 -17.10 36.84
N LEU A 165 10.60 -16.13 36.49
CA LEU A 165 9.28 -15.98 37.13
C LEU A 165 8.40 -17.22 36.91
N MET A 166 8.36 -17.76 35.68
CA MET A 166 7.52 -18.91 35.36
C MET A 166 7.94 -20.16 36.13
N THR A 167 9.25 -20.43 36.22
CA THR A 167 9.76 -21.58 36.99
C THR A 167 9.49 -21.47 38.48
N HIS A 168 9.34 -20.24 38.98
CA HIS A 168 8.99 -20.01 40.38
C HIS A 168 7.50 -20.25 40.63
N LEU A 169 6.65 -19.75 39.73
CA LEU A 169 5.20 -19.92 39.80
C LEU A 169 4.75 -21.37 39.66
N GLU A 170 5.42 -22.18 38.83
CA GLU A 170 5.02 -23.58 38.59
C GLU A 170 5.34 -24.55 39.74
N VAL A 171 6.28 -24.20 40.64
CA VAL A 171 6.80 -25.13 41.65
C VAL A 171 5.69 -25.79 42.49
N PRO A 172 4.74 -25.04 43.10
CA PRO A 172 3.75 -25.66 43.98
C PRO A 172 2.85 -26.65 43.24
N LEU A 173 2.46 -26.32 42.00
CA LEU A 173 1.62 -27.18 41.16
C LEU A 173 2.37 -28.44 40.73
N VAL A 174 3.65 -28.32 40.36
CA VAL A 174 4.48 -29.49 40.04
C VAL A 174 4.64 -30.41 41.25
N GLU A 175 4.85 -29.84 42.44
CA GLU A 175 4.93 -30.60 43.68
C GLU A 175 3.61 -31.29 44.05
N ALA A 176 2.48 -30.60 43.87
CA ALA A 176 1.15 -31.17 44.06
C ALA A 176 0.90 -32.35 43.11
N LEU A 177 1.17 -32.18 41.81
CA LEU A 177 0.99 -33.21 40.79
C LEU A 177 1.90 -34.43 41.04
N VAL A 178 3.17 -34.24 41.40
CA VAL A 178 4.02 -35.39 41.76
C VAL A 178 3.50 -36.07 43.04
N GLY A 179 2.99 -35.30 44.01
CA GLY A 179 2.32 -35.83 45.20
C GLY A 179 1.07 -36.65 44.90
N GLU A 180 0.35 -36.32 43.83
CA GLU A 180 -0.79 -37.08 43.29
C GLU A 180 -0.36 -38.33 42.49
N GLY A 181 0.94 -38.53 42.28
CA GLY A 181 1.51 -39.70 41.62
C GLY A 181 1.83 -39.51 40.13
N TYR A 182 1.77 -38.28 39.61
CA TYR A 182 2.20 -38.00 38.24
C TYR A 182 3.73 -38.09 38.10
N PRO A 183 4.25 -38.73 37.04
CA PRO A 183 5.66 -38.65 36.66
C PRO A 183 6.17 -37.21 36.59
N PHE A 184 7.41 -36.95 36.98
CA PHE A 184 7.95 -35.57 37.04
C PHE A 184 7.83 -34.83 35.70
N SER A 185 8.20 -35.50 34.60
CA SER A 185 8.13 -34.92 33.26
C SER A 185 6.70 -34.65 32.79
N VAL A 186 5.72 -35.45 33.25
CA VAL A 186 4.29 -35.23 33.01
C VAL A 186 3.78 -34.07 33.86
N ALA A 187 4.13 -34.03 35.15
CA ALA A 187 3.77 -32.95 36.07
C ALA A 187 4.24 -31.59 35.55
N LYS A 188 5.46 -31.50 35.03
CA LYS A 188 6.00 -30.29 34.39
C LYS A 188 5.19 -29.85 33.15
N LYS A 189 4.85 -30.80 32.27
CA LYS A 189 4.04 -30.53 31.07
C LYS A 189 2.61 -30.10 31.43
N LEU A 190 2.00 -30.78 32.39
CA LEU A 190 0.63 -30.52 32.83
C LEU A 190 0.53 -29.20 33.58
N ALA A 191 1.47 -28.89 34.47
CA ALA A 191 1.55 -27.60 35.14
C ALA A 191 1.60 -26.48 34.09
N MET A 192 2.51 -26.59 33.12
CA MET A 192 2.64 -25.59 32.05
C MET A 192 1.36 -25.48 31.21
N ARG A 193 0.71 -26.60 30.88
CA ARG A 193 -0.58 -26.60 30.18
C ARG A 193 -1.65 -25.84 30.96
N ARG A 194 -1.77 -26.06 32.27
CA ARG A 194 -2.72 -25.34 33.13
C ARG A 194 -2.41 -23.83 33.18
N PHE A 195 -1.13 -23.43 33.20
CA PHE A 195 -0.76 -22.01 33.04
C PHE A 195 -1.23 -21.46 31.69
N ILE A 196 -0.99 -22.19 30.59
CA ILE A 196 -1.41 -21.78 29.25
C ILE A 196 -2.94 -21.66 29.16
N GLU A 197 -3.68 -22.60 29.73
CA GLU A 197 -5.15 -22.61 29.73
C GLU A 197 -5.74 -21.45 30.55
N ASN A 198 -5.23 -21.21 31.76
CA ASN A 198 -5.74 -20.14 32.64
C ASN A 198 -5.50 -18.74 32.06
N PHE A 199 -4.42 -18.54 31.30
CA PHE A 199 -4.00 -17.20 30.86
C PHE A 199 -4.05 -17.01 29.34
N GLY A 200 -4.20 -18.06 28.54
CA GLY A 200 -4.25 -17.98 27.08
C GLY A 200 -2.90 -17.60 26.46
N PHE A 201 -1.80 -18.07 27.04
CA PHE A 201 -0.45 -17.94 26.47
C PHE A 201 -0.31 -18.77 25.18
N LYS A 202 0.72 -18.48 24.37
CA LYS A 202 1.06 -19.35 23.25
C LYS A 202 1.69 -20.64 23.80
N GLN A 203 1.30 -21.79 23.27
CA GLN A 203 1.92 -23.04 23.68
C GLN A 203 3.40 -23.08 23.26
N GLU A 204 4.28 -23.10 24.24
CA GLU A 204 5.71 -23.26 24.05
C GLU A 204 6.12 -24.73 24.16
N SER A 205 6.98 -25.20 23.26
CA SER A 205 7.42 -26.61 23.21
C SER A 205 8.51 -26.94 24.23
N LEU A 206 9.19 -25.92 24.78
CA LEU A 206 10.29 -26.08 25.73
C LEU A 206 9.81 -25.99 27.19
N PRO A 207 10.40 -26.76 28.13
CA PRO A 207 10.16 -26.60 29.56
C PRO A 207 10.46 -25.17 30.06
N ALA A 208 9.81 -24.75 31.14
CA ALA A 208 9.92 -23.39 31.69
C ALA A 208 11.35 -22.99 32.06
N GLU A 209 12.15 -23.97 32.50
CA GLU A 209 13.54 -23.84 32.91
C GLU A 209 14.53 -23.91 31.74
N SER A 210 14.06 -24.07 30.51
CA SER A 210 14.93 -24.10 29.33
C SER A 210 15.47 -22.70 28.98
N VAL A 211 16.79 -22.58 28.87
CA VAL A 211 17.47 -21.34 28.42
C VAL A 211 17.05 -20.95 26.99
N GLY A 212 16.59 -21.91 26.19
CA GLY A 212 16.12 -21.69 24.82
C GLY A 212 14.73 -21.06 24.72
N ARG A 213 13.88 -21.22 25.75
CA ARG A 213 12.46 -20.81 25.73
C ARG A 213 12.31 -19.29 25.60
N ALA A 214 11.36 -18.85 24.77
CA ALA A 214 11.00 -17.44 24.67
C ALA A 214 10.22 -17.00 25.93
N TYR A 215 10.46 -15.78 26.40
CA TYR A 215 9.96 -15.28 27.70
C TYR A 215 8.79 -14.30 27.54
N ASP A 216 7.93 -14.54 26.56
CA ASP A 216 6.90 -13.58 26.15
C ASP A 216 5.76 -13.50 27.20
N GLU A 217 5.65 -14.53 28.03
CA GLU A 217 4.62 -14.72 29.08
C GLU A 217 4.97 -13.94 30.36
N THR A 218 6.27 -13.83 30.67
CA THR A 218 6.74 -13.25 31.94
C THR A 218 6.52 -11.75 32.06
N GLY A 219 6.55 -11.00 30.95
CA GLY A 219 6.31 -9.56 30.98
C GLY A 219 4.88 -9.22 31.43
N SER A 220 3.88 -9.95 30.92
CA SER A 220 2.49 -9.70 31.26
C SER A 220 2.12 -10.13 32.69
N LEU A 221 2.71 -11.23 33.18
CA LEU A 221 2.55 -11.64 34.58
C LEU A 221 3.21 -10.65 35.56
N LEU A 222 4.36 -10.07 35.21
CA LEU A 222 4.95 -9.03 36.04
C LEU A 222 4.05 -7.80 36.17
N ALA A 223 3.34 -7.43 35.10
CA ALA A 223 2.35 -6.36 35.16
C ALA A 223 1.21 -6.71 36.12
N LEU A 224 0.73 -7.96 36.14
CA LEU A 224 -0.28 -8.45 37.09
C LEU A 224 0.15 -8.24 38.55
N PHE A 225 1.43 -8.42 38.85
CA PHE A 225 1.97 -8.29 40.21
C PHE A 225 2.30 -6.84 40.61
N MET A 226 2.28 -5.88 39.68
CA MET A 226 2.53 -4.47 39.99
C MET A 226 1.30 -3.72 40.55
N ARG A 227 0.20 -4.42 40.88
CA ARG A 227 -0.96 -3.80 41.55
C ARG A 227 -0.54 -3.20 42.90
N ASN A 228 -1.10 -2.04 43.25
CA ASN A 228 -0.82 -1.24 44.47
C ASN A 228 0.56 -0.57 44.59
N TYR A 229 1.43 -0.64 43.57
CA TYR A 229 2.64 0.19 43.38
C TYR A 229 3.78 0.11 44.41
N THR A 230 3.66 -0.68 45.48
CA THR A 230 4.77 -0.84 46.43
C THR A 230 5.52 -2.14 46.17
N ASP A 231 6.83 -2.17 46.45
CA ASP A 231 7.63 -3.38 46.30
C ASP A 231 7.17 -4.51 47.22
N SER A 232 6.71 -4.16 48.43
CA SER A 232 6.11 -5.13 49.36
C SER A 232 4.87 -5.78 48.75
N SER A 233 3.96 -4.97 48.21
CA SER A 233 2.76 -5.51 47.54
C SER A 233 3.17 -6.38 46.35
N PHE A 234 4.18 -5.98 45.57
CA PHE A 234 4.65 -6.78 44.43
C PHE A 234 5.10 -8.19 44.84
N VAL A 235 5.87 -8.32 45.92
CA VAL A 235 6.31 -9.63 46.41
C VAL A 235 5.14 -10.43 46.98
N GLU A 236 4.27 -9.81 47.77
CA GLU A 236 3.04 -10.44 48.29
C GLU A 236 2.16 -10.95 47.14
N ASN A 237 1.98 -10.13 46.10
CA ASN A 237 1.18 -10.47 44.94
C ASN A 237 1.69 -11.69 44.16
N ILE A 238 3.02 -11.90 44.12
CA ILE A 238 3.63 -13.08 43.50
C ILE A 238 3.34 -14.33 44.35
N GLU A 239 3.53 -14.25 45.66
CA GLU A 239 3.37 -15.41 46.55
C GLU A 239 1.89 -15.79 46.71
N ASP A 240 0.97 -14.82 46.82
CA ASP A 240 -0.48 -15.07 46.86
C ASP A 240 -0.90 -15.81 45.58
N PHE A 241 -0.49 -15.31 44.43
CA PHE A 241 -0.79 -15.93 43.14
C PHE A 241 -0.18 -17.34 43.01
N ARG A 242 1.04 -17.52 43.52
CA ARG A 242 1.74 -18.80 43.51
C ARG A 242 1.03 -19.85 44.38
N LEU A 243 0.41 -19.44 45.48
CA LEU A 243 -0.38 -20.32 46.33
C LEU A 243 -1.74 -20.64 45.72
N ASP A 244 -2.41 -19.64 45.14
CA ASP A 244 -3.72 -19.83 44.49
C ASP A 244 -3.64 -20.83 43.33
N LEU A 245 -2.54 -20.84 42.57
CA LEU A 245 -2.33 -21.77 41.45
C LEU A 245 -1.84 -23.17 41.85
N ALA A 246 -1.70 -23.47 43.14
CA ALA A 246 -1.17 -24.76 43.58
C ALA A 246 -2.08 -25.95 43.19
N ASP A 247 -3.38 -25.73 43.05
CA ASP A 247 -4.35 -26.71 42.54
C ASP A 247 -4.52 -26.65 41.01
N GLY A 248 -3.85 -25.71 40.35
CA GLY A 248 -3.88 -25.48 38.91
C GLY A 248 -5.15 -24.78 38.42
N VAL A 249 -5.99 -24.28 39.32
CA VAL A 249 -7.19 -23.51 39.02
C VAL A 249 -6.91 -22.04 39.38
N TYR A 250 -7.29 -21.13 38.50
CA TYR A 250 -7.24 -19.69 38.79
C TYR A 250 -8.65 -19.11 38.75
N GLU A 251 -9.40 -19.32 39.84
CA GLU A 251 -10.80 -18.90 39.94
C GLU A 251 -10.94 -17.43 40.40
N ASP A 252 -11.71 -16.64 39.63
CA ASP A 252 -12.19 -15.26 39.81
C ASP A 252 -11.75 -14.52 41.09
N SER A 253 -10.44 -14.29 41.17
CA SER A 253 -9.79 -13.71 42.33
C SER A 253 -10.07 -12.20 42.36
N LEU A 254 -10.33 -11.68 43.54
CA LEU A 254 -10.33 -10.24 43.80
C LEU A 254 -9.06 -9.57 43.21
N ALA A 255 -7.94 -10.29 43.17
CA ALA A 255 -6.68 -9.87 42.54
C ALA A 255 -6.79 -9.60 41.03
N LEU A 256 -7.53 -10.39 40.25
CA LEU A 256 -7.78 -10.11 38.83
C LEU A 256 -8.60 -8.84 38.64
N VAL A 257 -9.63 -8.64 39.47
CA VAL A 257 -10.48 -7.45 39.42
C VAL A 257 -9.70 -6.20 39.82
N GLU A 258 -8.92 -6.28 40.90
CA GLU A 258 -8.03 -5.19 41.32
C GLU A 258 -6.97 -4.86 40.26
N PHE A 259 -6.46 -5.89 39.58
CA PHE A 259 -5.54 -5.70 38.47
C PHE A 259 -6.23 -5.03 37.28
N ALA A 260 -7.43 -5.45 36.90
CA ALA A 260 -8.19 -4.82 35.83
C ALA A 260 -8.52 -3.35 36.16
N ASP A 261 -8.91 -3.05 37.39
CA ASP A 261 -9.13 -1.68 37.90
C ASP A 261 -7.87 -0.84 37.74
N TYR A 262 -6.73 -1.42 38.10
CA TYR A 262 -5.43 -0.77 38.00
C TYR A 262 -5.03 -0.50 36.55
N VAL A 263 -5.11 -1.50 35.67
CA VAL A 263 -4.76 -1.39 34.25
C VAL A 263 -5.63 -0.35 33.57
N VAL A 264 -6.95 -0.43 33.70
CA VAL A 264 -7.87 0.50 33.02
C VAL A 264 -7.67 1.95 33.48
N LYS A 265 -7.30 2.19 34.74
CA LYS A 265 -6.98 3.54 35.24
C LYS A 265 -5.59 4.03 34.82
N ASN A 266 -4.63 3.13 34.55
CA ASN A 266 -3.21 3.47 34.37
C ASN A 266 -2.60 2.98 33.05
N TRP A 267 -3.45 2.61 32.10
CA TRP A 267 -3.07 1.92 30.87
C TRP A 267 -1.98 2.67 30.07
N GLN A 268 -1.99 4.00 30.10
CA GLN A 268 -1.01 4.85 29.41
C GLN A 268 0.40 4.72 29.97
N ASN A 269 0.52 4.53 31.29
CA ASN A 269 1.79 4.51 32.00
C ASN A 269 2.32 3.09 32.20
N MET A 270 1.46 2.07 32.15
CA MET A 270 1.84 0.67 32.37
C MET A 270 2.98 0.22 31.46
N ARG A 271 2.87 0.48 30.15
CA ARG A 271 3.90 0.08 29.18
C ARG A 271 5.24 0.79 29.43
N MET A 272 5.20 2.08 29.74
CA MET A 272 6.41 2.85 30.06
C MET A 272 7.09 2.31 31.33
N ARG A 273 6.30 1.97 32.35
CA ARG A 273 6.83 1.35 33.57
C ARG A 273 7.44 -0.03 33.33
N MET A 274 6.84 -0.84 32.46
CA MET A 274 7.43 -2.12 32.04
C MET A 274 8.74 -1.91 31.27
N TYR A 275 8.81 -0.86 30.46
CA TYR A 275 10.02 -0.46 29.74
C TYR A 275 11.13 -0.01 30.72
N ASP A 276 10.78 0.81 31.71
CA ASP A 276 11.72 1.28 32.74
C ASP A 276 12.26 0.11 33.58
N LEU A 277 11.43 -0.91 33.82
CA LEU A 277 11.82 -2.11 34.56
C LEU A 277 12.83 -2.99 33.82
N ASN A 278 12.66 -3.12 32.50
CA ASN A 278 13.60 -3.83 31.66
C ASN A 278 13.59 -3.30 30.21
N PRO A 279 14.54 -2.42 29.85
CA PRO A 279 14.65 -1.87 28.50
C PRO A 279 14.88 -2.93 27.42
N GLU A 280 15.47 -4.09 27.77
CA GLU A 280 15.68 -5.21 26.84
C GLU A 280 14.36 -5.93 26.47
N TRP A 281 13.24 -5.59 27.13
CA TRP A 281 11.90 -6.07 26.77
C TRP A 281 11.17 -5.16 25.79
N SER A 282 11.85 -4.13 25.27
CA SER A 282 11.34 -3.29 24.20
C SER A 282 11.33 -4.04 22.87
N GLY A 283 10.15 -4.53 22.47
CA GLY A 283 9.89 -4.87 21.07
C GLY A 283 8.99 -6.06 20.83
N TYR A 284 9.07 -7.15 21.60
CA TYR A 284 8.35 -8.40 21.26
C TYR A 284 7.89 -9.28 22.44
N LYS A 285 8.31 -9.02 23.69
CA LYS A 285 8.05 -9.91 24.86
C LYS A 285 6.97 -9.44 25.84
N PHE A 286 6.29 -8.34 25.54
CA PHE A 286 5.21 -7.78 26.37
C PHE A 286 3.92 -7.80 25.55
N SER A 287 3.06 -8.79 25.81
CA SER A 287 1.79 -8.94 25.10
C SER A 287 0.72 -8.08 25.74
N TRP A 288 0.40 -6.94 25.12
CA TRP A 288 -0.70 -6.10 25.56
C TRP A 288 -2.05 -6.81 25.39
N ARG A 289 -2.19 -7.62 24.35
CA ARG A 289 -3.41 -8.41 24.12
C ARG A 289 -3.73 -9.34 25.27
N LEU A 290 -2.70 -9.92 25.89
CA LEU A 290 -2.85 -10.76 27.07
C LEU A 290 -3.31 -9.98 28.30
N ILE A 291 -2.75 -8.79 28.53
CA ILE A 291 -3.20 -7.88 29.59
C ILE A 291 -4.67 -7.51 29.39
N GLU A 292 -5.04 -7.23 28.14
CA GLU A 292 -6.41 -6.91 27.77
C GLU A 292 -7.36 -8.09 28.03
N ARG A 293 -6.93 -9.34 27.76
CA ARG A 293 -7.72 -10.53 28.11
C ARG A 293 -7.95 -10.64 29.61
N PHE A 294 -6.98 -10.27 30.46
CA PHE A 294 -7.19 -10.25 31.90
C PHE A 294 -8.25 -9.23 32.30
N VAL A 295 -8.26 -8.05 31.67
CA VAL A 295 -9.31 -7.03 31.87
C VAL A 295 -10.67 -7.52 31.37
N GLU A 296 -10.74 -8.07 30.16
CA GLU A 296 -11.95 -8.62 29.55
C GLU A 296 -12.57 -9.71 30.44
N ASN A 297 -11.75 -10.66 30.90
CA ASN A 297 -12.20 -11.74 31.78
C ASN A 297 -12.65 -11.22 33.15
N ALA A 298 -11.87 -10.33 33.78
CA ALA A 298 -12.19 -9.80 35.10
C ALA A 298 -13.51 -8.98 35.10
N TYR A 299 -13.84 -8.31 34.01
CA TYR A 299 -15.03 -7.48 33.92
C TYR A 299 -16.20 -8.14 33.17
N GLY A 300 -16.00 -9.33 32.60
CA GLY A 300 -16.99 -10.00 31.77
C GLY A 300 -17.31 -9.24 30.48
N LEU A 301 -16.29 -8.65 29.85
CA LEU A 301 -16.42 -7.88 28.62
C LEU A 301 -16.20 -8.75 27.38
N GLU A 302 -16.83 -8.35 26.28
CA GLU A 302 -16.50 -8.89 24.97
C GLU A 302 -15.13 -8.38 24.50
N SER A 303 -14.52 -9.11 23.58
CA SER A 303 -13.16 -8.79 23.19
C SER A 303 -13.02 -7.50 22.38
N CYS A 304 -12.06 -6.67 22.78
CA CYS A 304 -11.66 -5.45 22.09
C CYS A 304 -10.58 -5.77 21.04
N VAL A 305 -11.02 -6.21 19.85
CA VAL A 305 -10.14 -6.58 18.71
C VAL A 305 -10.22 -5.63 17.52
N THR A 306 -11.21 -4.74 17.52
CA THR A 306 -11.39 -3.69 16.51
C THR A 306 -11.89 -2.45 17.22
N ALA A 307 -11.30 -1.30 16.94
CA ALA A 307 -11.82 -0.04 17.44
C ALA A 307 -13.23 0.14 16.90
N GLY A 308 -14.13 0.62 17.75
CA GLY A 308 -15.56 0.70 17.53
C GLY A 308 -16.14 1.77 18.44
N GLU A 309 -17.26 2.40 18.09
CA GLU A 309 -18.12 3.12 19.06
C GLU A 309 -18.80 2.17 20.06
N LYS A 310 -18.25 0.96 20.22
CA LYS A 310 -18.78 -0.09 21.08
C LYS A 310 -18.43 0.24 22.52
N VAL A 311 -19.46 0.66 23.24
CA VAL A 311 -19.41 0.91 24.67
C VAL A 311 -19.67 -0.40 25.41
N SER A 312 -18.68 -0.81 26.17
CA SER A 312 -18.75 -1.94 27.11
C SER A 312 -19.05 -1.40 28.49
N TYR A 313 -19.78 -2.15 29.31
CA TYR A 313 -20.05 -1.80 30.70
C TYR A 313 -19.37 -2.79 31.61
N VAL A 314 -18.68 -2.30 32.64
CA VAL A 314 -18.10 -3.16 33.66
C VAL A 314 -19.25 -3.81 34.43
N LYS A 315 -19.31 -5.15 34.40
CA LYS A 315 -20.37 -5.96 35.05
C LYS A 315 -19.77 -6.82 36.16
N ASN A 316 -19.07 -6.18 37.10
CA ASN A 316 -18.45 -6.89 38.20
C ASN A 316 -18.55 -6.06 39.48
N GLY A 317 -19.43 -6.46 40.40
CA GLY A 317 -19.66 -5.76 41.67
C GLY A 317 -18.46 -5.73 42.64
N LYS A 318 -17.38 -6.48 42.37
CA LYS A 318 -16.11 -6.38 43.10
C LYS A 318 -15.22 -5.24 42.56
N SER A 319 -15.48 -4.71 41.35
CA SER A 319 -14.71 -3.66 40.71
C SER A 319 -15.08 -2.27 41.23
N LYS A 320 -14.09 -1.38 41.36
CA LYS A 320 -14.32 0.04 41.65
C LYS A 320 -14.88 0.82 40.45
N LEU A 321 -14.96 0.18 39.29
CA LEU A 321 -15.53 0.70 38.06
C LEU A 321 -16.87 0.03 37.73
N ASP A 322 -17.49 -0.70 38.66
CA ASP A 322 -18.78 -1.36 38.41
C ASP A 322 -19.84 -0.37 37.92
N GLY A 323 -20.46 -0.68 36.78
CA GLY A 323 -21.41 0.20 36.10
C GLY A 323 -20.79 1.30 35.22
N ASP A 324 -19.47 1.54 35.28
CA ASP A 324 -18.80 2.51 34.41
C ASP A 324 -18.76 2.02 32.96
N SER A 325 -18.77 2.99 32.05
CA SER A 325 -18.66 2.77 30.61
C SER A 325 -17.20 2.76 30.16
N LEU A 326 -16.80 1.73 29.44
CA LEU A 326 -15.49 1.59 28.81
C LEU A 326 -15.64 1.60 27.28
N LEU A 327 -14.70 2.25 26.63
CA LEU A 327 -14.59 2.37 25.18
C LEU A 327 -13.44 1.49 24.68
N CYS A 328 -13.70 0.70 23.62
CA CYS A 328 -12.67 -0.06 22.92
C CYS A 328 -11.96 0.83 21.90
N ASP A 329 -10.71 1.22 22.19
CA ASP A 329 -9.94 2.17 21.37
C ASP A 329 -8.60 1.58 20.91
N LYS A 330 -7.99 2.19 19.90
CA LYS A 330 -6.72 1.76 19.30
C LYS A 330 -5.55 2.59 19.82
N ARG A 331 -4.51 1.92 20.32
CA ARG A 331 -3.24 2.55 20.73
C ARG A 331 -2.38 2.89 19.52
N GLY A 332 -1.39 3.76 19.74
CA GLY A 332 -0.48 4.22 18.69
C GLY A 332 0.44 3.17 18.06
N ASN A 333 0.59 2.02 18.71
CA ASN A 333 1.32 0.88 18.19
C ASN A 333 0.43 -0.16 17.48
N GLY A 334 -0.88 0.09 17.35
CA GLY A 334 -1.81 -0.79 16.66
C GLY A 334 -2.71 -1.66 17.55
N ASP A 335 -2.38 -1.82 18.84
CA ASP A 335 -3.14 -2.67 19.76
C ASP A 335 -4.47 -2.03 20.18
N PHE A 336 -5.49 -2.86 20.41
CA PHE A 336 -6.80 -2.44 20.92
C PHE A 336 -6.90 -2.67 22.44
N PHE A 337 -7.65 -1.81 23.13
CA PHE A 337 -7.80 -1.87 24.58
C PHE A 337 -9.05 -1.12 25.09
N HIS A 338 -9.61 -1.57 26.22
CA HIS A 338 -10.68 -0.87 26.91
C HIS A 338 -10.16 0.27 27.79
N ARG A 339 -10.76 1.46 27.64
CA ARG A 339 -10.45 2.64 28.45
C ARG A 339 -11.69 3.37 28.94
N PRO A 340 -11.61 4.12 30.05
CA PRO A 340 -12.70 5.01 30.43
C PRO A 340 -12.88 6.12 29.38
N PHE A 341 -14.08 6.69 29.36
CA PHE A 341 -14.39 7.90 28.59
C PHE A 341 -13.55 9.08 29.09
N ALA A 342 -13.03 9.87 28.16
CA ALA A 342 -12.50 11.19 28.48
C ALA A 342 -13.64 12.15 28.84
N PRO A 343 -13.39 13.21 29.64
CA PRO A 343 -14.43 14.17 30.03
C PRO A 343 -15.21 14.75 28.85
N GLU A 344 -14.54 15.05 27.74
CA GLU A 344 -15.16 15.60 26.53
C GLU A 344 -15.99 14.54 25.77
N GLU A 345 -15.60 13.27 25.83
CA GLU A 345 -16.37 12.19 25.20
C GLU A 345 -17.67 11.88 25.93
N LEU A 346 -17.74 12.18 27.24
CA LEU A 346 -19.00 12.13 27.99
C LEU A 346 -20.01 13.18 27.50
N LEU A 347 -19.53 14.29 26.91
CA LEU A 347 -20.37 15.37 26.40
C LEU A 347 -20.74 15.17 24.92
N TYR A 348 -19.77 14.74 24.11
CA TYR A 348 -19.88 14.76 22.65
C TYR A 348 -19.93 13.39 21.98
N GLY A 349 -19.81 12.31 22.77
CA GLY A 349 -19.68 10.95 22.25
C GLY A 349 -18.23 10.51 22.03
N PRO A 350 -18.01 9.21 21.73
CA PRO A 350 -16.68 8.62 21.64
C PRO A 350 -15.86 9.19 20.47
N CYS A 351 -14.59 9.48 20.71
CA CYS A 351 -13.63 9.90 19.69
C CYS A 351 -12.54 8.82 19.60
N THR A 352 -12.68 7.87 18.67
CA THR A 352 -11.82 6.67 18.54
C THR A 352 -11.04 6.69 17.24
N ALA A 353 -9.98 5.88 17.10
CA ALA A 353 -9.20 5.86 15.86
C ALA A 353 -9.96 5.51 14.56
N ILE A 354 -11.21 5.03 14.65
CA ILE A 354 -12.05 4.70 13.50
C ILE A 354 -13.33 5.56 13.43
N SER A 355 -13.59 6.43 14.42
CA SER A 355 -14.70 7.36 14.32
C SER A 355 -14.44 8.28 13.14
N THR A 356 -15.47 8.60 12.37
CA THR A 356 -15.36 9.66 11.38
C THR A 356 -14.98 10.96 12.07
N GLU A 357 -14.21 11.82 11.40
CA GLU A 357 -13.92 13.16 11.91
C GLU A 357 -15.23 13.93 12.07
N ASN A 358 -15.78 13.88 13.27
CA ASN A 358 -17.05 14.48 13.62
C ASN A 358 -16.79 15.87 14.21
N PHE A 359 -17.62 16.84 13.81
CA PHE A 359 -17.62 18.19 14.35
C PHE A 359 -18.80 18.37 15.30
N VAL A 360 -18.53 18.93 16.47
CA VAL A 360 -19.53 19.27 17.47
C VAL A 360 -19.35 20.71 17.91
N SER A 361 -20.46 21.39 18.20
CA SER A 361 -20.47 22.77 18.70
C SER A 361 -21.02 22.81 20.12
N ASP A 362 -20.41 23.65 20.96
CA ASP A 362 -20.91 23.93 22.32
C ASP A 362 -22.05 24.97 22.35
N GLY A 363 -22.47 25.48 21.19
CA GLY A 363 -23.55 26.46 21.04
C GLY A 363 -23.08 27.91 20.89
N ASP A 364 -21.84 28.25 21.25
CA ASP A 364 -21.37 29.65 21.37
C ASP A 364 -20.17 29.99 20.46
N SER A 365 -20.10 29.37 19.27
CA SER A 365 -19.05 29.56 18.24
C SER A 365 -17.73 28.82 18.50
N VAL A 366 -17.67 27.94 19.50
CA VAL A 366 -16.53 27.03 19.67
C VAL A 366 -16.90 25.68 19.07
N PHE A 367 -16.07 25.25 18.13
CA PHE A 367 -16.20 23.96 17.48
C PHE A 367 -15.10 23.05 17.99
N TYR A 368 -15.47 21.80 18.24
CA TYR A 368 -14.55 20.72 18.54
C TYR A 368 -14.59 19.72 17.39
N VAL A 369 -13.44 19.16 17.08
CA VAL A 369 -13.30 18.11 16.09
C VAL A 369 -12.54 16.96 16.73
N CYS A 370 -13.02 15.75 16.48
CA CYS A 370 -12.31 14.55 16.87
C CYS A 370 -11.07 14.41 15.99
N LYS A 371 -9.86 14.53 16.56
CA LYS A 371 -8.60 14.35 15.81
C LYS A 371 -7.89 13.08 16.18
N HIS A 372 -7.47 12.36 15.16
CA HIS A 372 -6.63 11.17 15.27
C HIS A 372 -5.16 11.57 15.07
N LYS A 373 -4.50 12.04 16.12
CA LYS A 373 -3.09 12.46 16.00
C LYS A 373 -2.16 11.25 15.81
N THR A 374 -1.56 11.13 14.62
CA THR A 374 -0.31 10.38 14.42
C THR A 374 0.86 11.33 14.64
N GLN A 375 1.36 11.43 15.87
CA GLN A 375 2.59 12.18 16.12
C GLN A 375 3.83 11.31 15.84
N TYR A 376 4.94 11.94 15.44
CA TYR A 376 6.26 11.35 15.16
C TYR A 376 6.91 10.57 16.34
N ASP A 377 6.22 10.41 17.45
CA ASP A 377 6.61 9.58 18.59
C ASP A 377 5.66 8.38 18.64
N SER A 378 6.15 7.21 18.25
CA SER A 378 5.44 5.94 18.06
C SER A 378 4.78 5.36 19.32
N THR A 379 4.70 6.13 20.40
CA THR A 379 4.24 5.67 21.72
C THR A 379 2.89 6.24 22.16
N ARG A 380 2.33 7.27 21.51
CA ARG A 380 1.09 7.94 21.97
C ARG A 380 0.18 8.40 20.81
N VAL A 381 -0.67 7.50 20.31
CA VAL A 381 -1.87 7.91 19.54
C VAL A 381 -3.03 7.93 20.52
N LEU A 382 -3.62 9.10 20.68
CA LEU A 382 -4.90 9.28 21.36
C LEU A 382 -5.79 10.09 20.42
N SER A 383 -6.87 9.47 19.99
CA SER A 383 -7.99 10.17 19.40
C SER A 383 -8.60 11.03 20.51
N THR A 384 -8.67 12.34 20.28
CA THR A 384 -9.17 13.26 21.30
C THR A 384 -9.92 14.41 20.64
N TRP A 385 -10.97 14.86 21.32
CA TRP A 385 -11.66 16.09 20.99
C TRP A 385 -10.72 17.26 21.20
N VAL A 386 -10.42 17.98 20.12
CA VAL A 386 -9.66 19.24 20.18
C VAL A 386 -10.48 20.36 19.60
N LYS A 387 -10.22 21.59 20.07
CA LYS A 387 -10.80 22.78 19.48
C LYS A 387 -10.40 22.89 18.00
N ALA A 388 -11.38 22.96 17.10
CA ALA A 388 -11.19 23.06 15.66
C ALA A 388 -10.62 24.43 15.28
N THR A 389 -9.77 24.46 14.26
CA THR A 389 -9.32 25.72 13.65
C THR A 389 -10.41 26.31 12.78
N TRP A 390 -10.40 27.64 12.57
CA TRP A 390 -11.41 28.30 11.75
C TRP A 390 -11.45 27.79 10.29
N GLY A 391 -10.31 27.36 9.74
CA GLY A 391 -10.29 26.73 8.41
C GLY A 391 -11.07 25.42 8.38
N GLU A 392 -10.86 24.56 9.39
CA GLU A 392 -11.56 23.27 9.53
C GLU A 392 -13.07 23.45 9.75
N VAL A 393 -13.46 24.46 10.55
CA VAL A 393 -14.88 24.81 10.74
C VAL A 393 -15.52 25.22 9.41
N LEU A 394 -14.86 26.08 8.63
CA LEU A 394 -15.40 26.53 7.35
C LEU A 394 -15.46 25.41 6.33
N ASP A 395 -14.46 24.53 6.26
CA ASP A 395 -14.48 23.37 5.36
C ASP A 395 -15.56 22.35 5.74
N ASN A 396 -15.87 22.17 7.03
CA ASN A 396 -16.98 21.33 7.48
C ASN A 396 -18.35 21.93 7.10
N GLU A 397 -18.57 23.22 7.41
CA GLU A 397 -19.87 23.87 7.26
C GLU A 397 -20.16 24.31 5.82
N LEU A 398 -19.12 24.69 5.06
CA LEU A 398 -19.23 25.21 3.70
C LEU A 398 -18.74 24.21 2.63
N GLY A 399 -18.11 23.11 3.03
CA GLY A 399 -17.46 22.13 2.15
C GLY A 399 -15.98 22.46 1.90
N VAL A 400 -15.16 21.42 1.69
CA VAL A 400 -13.70 21.57 1.48
C VAL A 400 -13.42 22.40 0.23
N CYS A 401 -12.81 23.58 0.43
CA CYS A 401 -12.52 24.48 -0.68
C CYS A 401 -11.54 23.86 -1.70
N SER A 402 -12.09 23.42 -2.83
CA SER A 402 -11.36 22.72 -3.90
C SER A 402 -11.89 23.11 -5.27
N ASN A 403 -11.11 22.85 -6.34
CA ASN A 403 -11.57 23.05 -7.72
C ASN A 403 -12.84 22.24 -8.02
N ALA A 404 -12.92 21.02 -7.49
CA ALA A 404 -14.09 20.16 -7.65
C ALA A 404 -15.36 20.77 -7.02
N LEU A 405 -15.26 21.34 -5.82
CA LEU A 405 -16.39 22.02 -5.18
C LEU A 405 -16.86 23.24 -6.00
N ILE A 406 -15.91 24.00 -6.54
CA ILE A 406 -16.21 25.15 -7.41
C ILE A 406 -16.88 24.68 -8.71
N GLU A 407 -16.37 23.65 -9.37
CA GLU A 407 -16.94 23.14 -10.62
C GLU A 407 -18.37 22.60 -10.45
N ASN A 408 -18.66 21.99 -9.29
CA ASN A 408 -19.96 21.39 -9.02
C ASN A 408 -21.02 22.41 -8.57
N GLU A 409 -20.67 23.34 -7.68
CA GLU A 409 -21.65 24.22 -7.03
C GLU A 409 -21.59 25.67 -7.51
N ALA A 410 -20.49 26.11 -8.12
CA ALA A 410 -20.44 27.47 -8.64
C ALA A 410 -21.33 27.57 -9.89
N PRO A 411 -21.96 28.73 -10.12
CA PRO A 411 -22.71 28.98 -11.36
C PRO A 411 -21.84 28.71 -12.59
N ARG A 412 -22.40 28.08 -13.64
CA ARG A 412 -21.67 27.74 -14.88
C ARG A 412 -20.82 28.92 -15.37
N GLY A 413 -19.51 28.72 -15.43
CA GLY A 413 -18.52 29.72 -15.87
C GLY A 413 -17.90 30.57 -14.75
N SER A 414 -18.21 30.31 -13.47
CA SER A 414 -17.58 30.98 -12.33
C SER A 414 -16.32 30.25 -11.85
N THR A 415 -15.25 30.99 -11.57
CA THR A 415 -14.01 30.47 -10.95
C THR A 415 -13.96 30.62 -9.43
N ARG A 416 -15.07 31.08 -8.82
CA ARG A 416 -15.21 31.33 -7.38
C ARG A 416 -16.58 30.89 -6.88
N LEU A 417 -16.62 30.36 -5.66
CA LEU A 417 -17.84 29.97 -4.96
C LEU A 417 -17.98 30.82 -3.68
N ARG A 418 -19.12 31.51 -3.50
CA ARG A 418 -19.43 32.28 -2.29
C ARG A 418 -20.42 31.50 -1.44
N LYS A 419 -20.16 31.35 -0.15
CA LYS A 419 -21.09 30.78 0.83
C LYS A 419 -21.15 31.66 2.09
N LYS A 420 -22.26 31.58 2.81
CA LYS A 420 -22.50 32.34 4.05
C LYS A 420 -22.31 31.43 5.27
N PHE A 421 -21.55 31.88 6.25
CA PHE A 421 -21.44 31.25 7.57
C PHE A 421 -21.58 32.34 8.66
N GLY A 422 -22.55 32.18 9.57
CA GLY A 422 -22.96 33.28 10.45
C GLY A 422 -23.38 34.53 9.63
N ASP A 423 -22.89 35.72 9.98
CA ASP A 423 -23.14 36.96 9.23
C ASP A 423 -22.03 37.32 8.21
N THR A 424 -21.09 36.41 7.98
CA THR A 424 -19.95 36.63 7.10
C THR A 424 -20.06 35.81 5.83
N ILE A 425 -19.66 36.40 4.70
CA ILE A 425 -19.57 35.74 3.40
C ILE A 425 -18.12 35.29 3.19
N TYR A 426 -17.95 34.05 2.79
CA TYR A 426 -16.65 33.46 2.47
C TYR A 426 -16.59 33.09 0.99
N VAL A 427 -15.43 33.30 0.37
CA VAL A 427 -15.15 32.93 -1.02
C VAL A 427 -14.09 31.85 -1.10
N CYS A 428 -14.42 30.75 -1.79
CA CYS A 428 -13.48 29.71 -2.18
C CYS A 428 -12.83 30.07 -3.53
N VAL A 429 -11.50 30.04 -3.58
CA VAL A 429 -10.69 30.46 -4.74
C VAL A 429 -9.83 29.30 -5.25
N ALA A 430 -9.95 28.97 -6.53
CA ALA A 430 -9.34 27.81 -7.18
C ALA A 430 -7.83 27.58 -6.87
N TYR A 431 -7.03 28.65 -6.78
CA TYR A 431 -5.58 28.53 -6.60
C TYR A 431 -5.09 28.45 -5.16
N ASN A 432 -5.92 28.79 -4.16
CA ASN A 432 -5.47 28.93 -2.76
C ASN A 432 -6.02 27.88 -1.78
N ARG A 433 -6.81 26.91 -2.26
CA ARG A 433 -7.31 25.75 -1.48
C ARG A 433 -7.72 26.11 -0.04
N GLY A 434 -8.54 27.15 0.11
CA GLY A 434 -9.00 27.63 1.42
C GLY A 434 -10.02 28.76 1.31
N TRP A 435 -10.90 28.85 2.32
CA TRP A 435 -11.92 29.88 2.42
C TRP A 435 -11.34 31.24 2.81
N ARG A 436 -11.71 32.29 2.08
CA ARG A 436 -11.33 33.67 2.39
C ARG A 436 -12.55 34.48 2.79
N ASN A 437 -12.42 35.29 3.84
CA ASN A 437 -13.45 36.25 4.21
C ASN A 437 -13.63 37.28 3.07
N ASP A 438 -14.86 37.39 2.57
CA ASP A 438 -15.30 38.25 1.46
C ASP A 438 -16.23 39.38 1.94
N GLY A 439 -16.28 39.61 3.25
CA GLY A 439 -17.04 40.67 3.92
C GLY A 439 -18.36 40.20 4.53
N THR A 440 -19.18 41.17 4.94
CA THR A 440 -20.45 40.95 5.65
C THR A 440 -21.68 41.48 4.89
N ASP A 441 -21.53 41.83 3.61
CA ASP A 441 -22.64 42.26 2.74
C ASP A 441 -23.54 41.07 2.37
N THR A 442 -24.36 40.68 3.34
CA THR A 442 -25.31 39.57 3.24
C THR A 442 -26.48 39.89 2.30
N LEU A 443 -26.78 41.18 2.08
CA LEU A 443 -27.91 41.61 1.23
C LEU A 443 -27.61 41.36 -0.26
N SER A 444 -26.42 41.73 -0.72
CA SER A 444 -25.98 41.44 -2.09
C SER A 444 -25.79 39.94 -2.33
N PHE A 445 -25.44 39.17 -1.28
CA PHE A 445 -25.38 37.71 -1.34
C PHE A 445 -26.78 37.09 -1.54
N MET A 446 -27.80 37.54 -0.80
CA MET A 446 -29.15 36.98 -0.85
C MET A 446 -29.96 37.43 -2.08
N LEU A 447 -29.91 38.73 -2.44
CA LEU A 447 -30.73 39.29 -3.51
C LEU A 447 -30.03 39.27 -4.88
N GLY A 448 -28.75 38.92 -4.88
CA GLY A 448 -27.81 39.12 -5.99
C GLY A 448 -27.30 40.55 -6.01
N ASN A 449 -26.14 40.76 -6.64
CA ASN A 449 -25.65 42.11 -6.92
C ASN A 449 -26.77 42.88 -7.63
N CYS A 450 -27.05 44.09 -7.18
CA CYS A 450 -28.02 44.98 -7.81
C CYS A 450 -27.52 45.27 -9.23
N THR A 451 -28.01 44.47 -10.18
CA THR A 451 -27.65 44.62 -11.56
C THR A 451 -28.57 45.65 -12.15
N SER A 452 -28.07 46.21 -13.20
CA SER A 452 -28.75 47.25 -13.92
C SER A 452 -30.12 46.80 -14.54
N GLY A 453 -30.24 45.49 -14.78
CA GLY A 453 -31.46 44.76 -15.15
C GLY A 453 -32.58 44.75 -14.11
N ASP A 454 -32.21 45.03 -12.87
CA ASP A 454 -33.07 44.99 -11.69
C ASP A 454 -33.28 46.38 -11.10
N ILE A 455 -32.75 47.43 -11.74
CA ILE A 455 -32.93 48.80 -11.29
C ILE A 455 -34.44 49.10 -11.27
N TRP A 456 -34.90 49.59 -10.13
CA TRP A 456 -36.29 49.87 -9.80
C TRP A 456 -37.18 48.63 -9.57
N LYS A 457 -36.64 47.40 -9.66
CA LYS A 457 -37.35 46.20 -9.21
C LYS A 457 -37.32 46.11 -7.70
N ARG A 458 -38.47 45.75 -7.14
CA ARG A 458 -38.62 45.47 -5.73
C ARG A 458 -38.36 43.99 -5.49
N LYS A 459 -37.52 43.67 -4.51
CA LYS A 459 -37.37 42.32 -4.00
C LYS A 459 -37.69 42.30 -2.52
N MET A 460 -38.25 41.18 -2.11
CA MET A 460 -38.64 40.92 -0.74
C MET A 460 -37.72 39.85 -0.17
N LEU A 461 -37.17 40.11 1.01
CA LEU A 461 -36.51 39.07 1.78
C LEU A 461 -37.57 38.14 2.42
N PRO A 462 -37.19 36.93 2.88
CA PRO A 462 -38.13 35.99 3.51
C PRO A 462 -38.86 36.56 4.73
N ASP A 463 -38.32 37.59 5.38
CA ASP A 463 -38.91 38.29 6.53
C ASP A 463 -39.91 39.41 6.15
N SER A 464 -40.25 39.53 4.86
CA SER A 464 -41.18 40.51 4.29
C SER A 464 -40.67 41.96 4.18
N SER A 465 -39.38 42.22 4.39
CA SER A 465 -38.79 43.54 4.14
C SER A 465 -38.61 43.82 2.63
N GLU A 466 -38.91 45.04 2.18
CA GLU A 466 -38.92 45.41 0.75
C GLU A 466 -37.77 46.36 0.39
N PHE A 467 -36.97 45.97 -0.61
CA PHE A 467 -35.83 46.73 -1.12
C PHE A 467 -35.97 46.99 -2.61
N VAL A 468 -35.48 48.16 -3.06
CA VAL A 468 -35.41 48.52 -4.49
C VAL A 468 -33.96 48.64 -4.91
N CYS A 469 -33.63 48.03 -6.04
CA CYS A 469 -32.29 48.13 -6.61
C CYS A 469 -32.13 49.50 -7.29
N THR A 470 -31.13 50.27 -6.87
CA THR A 470 -30.78 51.59 -7.41
C THR A 470 -29.53 51.50 -8.29
N PHE A 471 -28.99 52.61 -8.77
CA PHE A 471 -27.75 52.54 -9.54
C PHE A 471 -26.51 52.12 -8.71
N ASP A 472 -26.55 52.35 -7.39
CA ASP A 472 -25.41 52.14 -6.51
C ASP A 472 -25.55 50.86 -5.65
N SER A 473 -26.75 50.54 -5.15
CA SER A 473 -27.01 49.33 -4.34
C SER A 473 -28.51 49.05 -4.13
N TRP A 474 -28.85 47.99 -3.38
CA TRP A 474 -30.20 47.79 -2.85
C TRP A 474 -30.49 48.79 -1.73
N THR A 475 -31.57 49.56 -1.86
CA THR A 475 -31.94 50.62 -0.91
C THR A 475 -33.36 50.41 -0.39
N PRO A 476 -33.66 50.74 0.89
CA PRO A 476 -35.03 50.79 1.39
C PRO A 476 -35.87 51.81 0.61
N VAL A 477 -37.17 51.54 0.46
CA VAL A 477 -38.06 52.23 -0.51
C VAL A 477 -38.48 53.67 -0.09
N ASN A 478 -37.87 54.30 0.92
CA ASN A 478 -38.44 55.47 1.61
C ASN A 478 -37.97 56.89 1.18
N ASP A 479 -37.15 57.09 0.13
CA ASP A 479 -36.54 58.40 -0.21
C ASP A 479 -36.94 59.00 -1.58
N THR A 480 -38.17 59.51 -1.69
CA THR A 480 -38.87 59.71 -2.98
C THR A 480 -38.66 61.08 -3.69
N LEU A 481 -38.15 62.13 -3.02
CA LEU A 481 -38.22 63.52 -3.55
C LEU A 481 -36.99 64.01 -4.33
N ARG A 482 -35.77 63.52 -4.06
CA ARG A 482 -34.55 63.89 -4.82
C ARG A 482 -34.49 63.25 -6.22
N PHE A 483 -35.19 62.13 -6.37
CA PHE A 483 -35.31 61.34 -7.60
C PHE A 483 -36.13 62.05 -8.71
N LEU A 484 -37.08 62.91 -8.35
CA LEU A 484 -38.03 63.51 -9.30
C LEU A 484 -37.47 64.69 -10.12
N SER A 485 -36.39 65.35 -9.67
CA SER A 485 -35.86 66.56 -10.34
C SER A 485 -34.81 66.29 -11.43
N GLU A 486 -34.18 65.11 -11.46
CA GLU A 486 -33.10 64.79 -12.42
C GLU A 486 -33.53 63.90 -13.61
N GLN A 487 -34.79 63.44 -13.66
CA GLN A 487 -35.21 62.38 -14.59
C GLN A 487 -36.68 62.52 -15.03
N ARG A 488 -37.06 63.60 -15.73
CA ARG A 488 -38.31 63.55 -16.52
C ARG A 488 -38.07 62.62 -17.72
N PRO A 489 -38.96 61.66 -18.00
CA PRO A 489 -38.84 60.83 -19.19
C PRO A 489 -38.93 61.68 -20.46
N CYS A 490 -38.01 61.45 -21.40
CA CYS A 490 -38.02 62.06 -22.73
C CYS A 490 -38.74 61.13 -23.74
N ASP A 491 -39.36 61.70 -24.77
CA ASP A 491 -40.03 60.90 -25.81
C ASP A 491 -39.04 60.60 -26.94
N LYS A 492 -38.68 59.32 -27.08
CA LYS A 492 -37.75 58.88 -28.13
C LYS A 492 -38.24 59.20 -29.54
N ALA A 493 -39.54 59.22 -29.80
CA ALA A 493 -40.04 59.42 -31.15
C ALA A 493 -39.79 60.86 -31.65
N THR A 494 -39.83 61.84 -30.74
CA THR A 494 -39.73 63.27 -31.08
C THR A 494 -38.39 63.90 -30.71
N ASP A 495 -37.73 63.40 -29.67
CA ASP A 495 -36.55 64.07 -29.09
C ASP A 495 -35.23 63.30 -29.32
N SER A 496 -35.23 62.20 -30.09
CA SER A 496 -34.04 61.34 -30.31
C SER A 496 -32.86 62.01 -31.02
N LEU A 497 -33.12 63.07 -31.79
CA LEU A 497 -32.09 63.86 -32.48
C LEU A 497 -31.94 65.26 -31.86
N ARG A 498 -32.65 65.53 -30.76
CA ARG A 498 -32.70 66.83 -30.11
C ARG A 498 -31.65 66.91 -29.01
N VAL A 499 -30.91 68.01 -29.01
CA VAL A 499 -29.89 68.32 -28.01
C VAL A 499 -30.41 69.42 -27.07
N VAL A 500 -30.32 69.21 -25.75
CA VAL A 500 -30.71 70.15 -24.70
C VAL A 500 -29.47 70.56 -23.91
N MET A 501 -29.31 71.84 -23.59
CA MET A 501 -28.15 72.36 -22.86
C MET A 501 -28.59 73.04 -21.57
N TYR A 502 -27.99 72.68 -20.44
CA TYR A 502 -28.17 73.36 -19.15
C TYR A 502 -26.82 73.49 -18.45
N ASP A 503 -26.49 74.72 -18.04
CA ASP A 503 -25.23 75.08 -17.37
C ASP A 503 -23.97 74.55 -18.08
N SER A 504 -23.87 74.81 -19.40
CA SER A 504 -22.76 74.39 -20.28
C SER A 504 -22.54 72.88 -20.42
N ILE A 505 -23.48 72.09 -19.90
CA ILE A 505 -23.49 70.63 -20.02
C ILE A 505 -24.57 70.25 -21.04
N TYR A 506 -24.19 69.37 -21.97
CA TYR A 506 -25.08 68.89 -23.03
C TYR A 506 -25.80 67.64 -22.56
N TYR A 507 -27.09 67.58 -22.82
CA TYR A 507 -27.95 66.46 -22.52
C TYR A 507 -28.67 66.04 -23.80
N ILE A 508 -28.69 64.74 -24.03
CA ILE A 508 -29.46 64.15 -25.14
C ILE A 508 -30.44 63.15 -24.56
N CYS A 509 -31.54 62.93 -25.27
CA CYS A 509 -32.49 61.89 -24.88
C CYS A 509 -31.84 60.53 -25.13
N THR A 510 -31.36 59.87 -24.07
CA THR A 510 -30.72 58.55 -24.16
C THR A 510 -31.55 57.51 -23.42
N ASP A 511 -31.33 56.25 -23.79
CA ASP A 511 -31.75 55.14 -22.96
C ASP A 511 -30.77 55.01 -21.79
N LYS A 512 -31.16 55.43 -20.59
CA LYS A 512 -30.33 55.20 -19.41
C LYS A 512 -30.70 53.86 -18.77
N ARG A 513 -30.17 52.78 -19.34
CA ARG A 513 -30.05 51.51 -18.62
C ARG A 513 -28.80 50.78 -19.03
N LYS A 514 -28.04 50.29 -18.05
CA LYS A 514 -27.55 48.93 -18.25
C LYS A 514 -28.84 48.05 -18.08
N LYS A 515 -29.44 47.55 -19.17
CA LYS A 515 -30.39 46.40 -19.18
C LYS A 515 -31.84 46.53 -18.61
N TRP A 516 -32.82 46.24 -19.50
CA TRP A 516 -34.23 45.78 -19.34
C TRP A 516 -35.37 46.69 -18.79
N ASN A 517 -36.00 47.42 -19.73
CA ASN A 517 -37.21 48.29 -19.72
C ASN A 517 -37.02 49.79 -19.99
N GLY A 518 -37.18 50.13 -21.28
CA GLY A 518 -36.85 51.35 -22.04
C GLY A 518 -37.23 52.70 -21.44
N ILE A 519 -36.72 53.10 -20.28
CA ILE A 519 -36.91 54.45 -19.74
C ILE A 519 -35.90 55.39 -20.40
N TYR A 520 -36.42 56.28 -21.26
CA TYR A 520 -35.65 57.32 -21.90
C TYR A 520 -35.61 58.56 -21.01
N THR A 521 -34.42 59.08 -20.80
CA THR A 521 -34.19 60.23 -19.94
C THR A 521 -33.09 61.09 -20.53
N PHE A 522 -32.99 62.32 -20.08
CA PHE A 522 -31.91 63.20 -20.52
C PHE A 522 -30.62 62.83 -19.78
N GLU A 523 -29.63 62.35 -20.53
CA GLU A 523 -28.30 61.99 -20.00
C GLU A 523 -27.25 62.95 -20.53
N LYS A 524 -26.29 63.28 -19.66
CA LYS A 524 -25.14 64.12 -20.01
C LYS A 524 -24.31 63.48 -21.13
N THR A 525 -23.97 64.25 -22.15
CA THR A 525 -23.14 63.82 -23.28
C THR A 525 -21.99 64.79 -23.58
N THR A 526 -21.12 64.40 -24.51
CA THR A 526 -20.03 65.24 -25.01
C THR A 526 -20.48 66.10 -26.19
N LYS A 527 -19.83 67.25 -26.39
CA LYS A 527 -20.06 68.13 -27.54
C LYS A 527 -19.96 67.37 -28.88
N ARG A 528 -18.98 66.48 -29.03
CA ARG A 528 -18.75 65.66 -30.24
C ARG A 528 -19.96 64.78 -30.62
N VAL A 529 -20.63 64.20 -29.63
CA VAL A 529 -21.82 63.35 -29.86
C VAL A 529 -23.03 64.19 -30.23
N ALA A 530 -23.19 65.35 -29.59
CA ALA A 530 -24.22 66.31 -29.95
C ALA A 530 -24.06 66.81 -31.40
N ASP A 531 -22.83 67.07 -31.86
CA ASP A 531 -22.54 67.53 -33.22
C ASP A 531 -22.88 66.46 -34.29
N SER A 532 -22.66 65.18 -34.01
CA SER A 532 -23.00 64.06 -34.93
C SER A 532 -24.52 63.87 -35.10
N LEU A 533 -25.30 64.04 -34.03
CA LEU A 533 -26.76 63.96 -34.11
C LEU A 533 -27.35 65.13 -34.89
N ALA A 534 -26.74 66.31 -34.80
CA ALA A 534 -27.08 67.46 -35.63
C ALA A 534 -26.78 67.21 -37.13
N PHE A 535 -25.72 66.47 -37.47
CA PHE A 535 -25.40 66.09 -38.85
C PHE A 535 -26.45 65.16 -39.47
N ILE A 536 -26.89 64.14 -38.74
CA ILE A 536 -27.95 63.23 -39.21
C ILE A 536 -29.26 63.98 -39.47
N ALA A 537 -29.60 64.95 -38.62
CA ALA A 537 -30.78 65.80 -38.81
C ALA A 537 -30.72 66.70 -40.06
N SER A 538 -29.53 66.87 -40.67
CA SER A 538 -29.29 67.72 -41.85
C SER A 538 -29.31 66.97 -43.20
N MET A 539 -29.44 65.63 -43.20
CA MET A 539 -29.40 64.82 -44.42
C MET A 539 -30.70 64.88 -45.24
N PRO A 540 -30.64 64.79 -46.59
CA PRO A 540 -31.83 64.71 -47.45
C PRO A 540 -32.54 63.33 -47.34
N PRO A 541 -33.88 63.28 -47.51
CA PRO A 541 -34.67 62.06 -47.37
C PRO A 541 -34.45 61.05 -48.52
N CYS A 542 -34.65 59.76 -48.23
CA CYS A 542 -34.62 58.68 -49.23
C CYS A 542 -35.63 58.92 -50.37
N LYS A 543 -35.25 58.59 -51.62
CA LYS A 543 -36.00 59.02 -52.81
C LYS A 543 -36.98 57.98 -53.38
N SER A 544 -36.71 56.67 -53.29
CA SER A 544 -37.61 55.64 -53.87
C SER A 544 -37.51 54.26 -53.20
N LEU A 545 -38.52 53.40 -53.40
CA LEU A 545 -38.55 52.01 -52.87
C LEU A 545 -37.38 51.15 -53.39
N ALA A 546 -36.84 51.47 -54.56
CA ALA A 546 -35.69 50.80 -55.14
C ALA A 546 -34.38 51.08 -54.38
N ASP A 547 -34.37 52.08 -53.48
CA ASP A 547 -33.22 52.40 -52.64
C ASP A 547 -33.19 51.62 -51.32
N THR A 548 -34.17 50.73 -51.06
CA THR A 548 -34.30 49.96 -49.79
C THR A 548 -33.18 48.94 -49.52
N VAL A 549 -32.22 48.88 -50.43
CA VAL A 549 -31.06 48.00 -50.42
C VAL A 549 -29.74 48.79 -50.49
N LYS A 550 -29.79 50.13 -50.42
CA LYS A 550 -28.61 50.99 -50.44
C LYS A 550 -28.12 51.28 -49.02
N TYR A 551 -26.83 51.03 -48.81
CA TYR A 551 -26.09 51.32 -47.58
C TYR A 551 -25.18 52.55 -47.80
N ILE A 552 -25.05 53.40 -46.79
CA ILE A 552 -24.21 54.60 -46.74
C ILE A 552 -23.32 54.53 -45.49
N VAL A 553 -22.05 54.93 -45.61
CA VAL A 553 -21.07 54.92 -44.53
C VAL A 553 -20.75 56.34 -44.07
N ASP A 554 -20.92 56.62 -42.78
CA ASP A 554 -20.39 57.84 -42.15
C ASP A 554 -18.94 57.60 -41.72
N THR A 555 -17.99 58.21 -42.44
CA THR A 555 -16.56 58.03 -42.19
C THR A 555 -16.03 58.82 -40.99
N THR A 556 -16.78 59.81 -40.49
CA THR A 556 -16.39 60.62 -39.31
C THR A 556 -16.66 59.90 -37.99
N THR A 557 -17.69 59.05 -37.96
CA THR A 557 -18.07 58.25 -36.78
C THR A 557 -18.00 56.75 -36.98
N ASN A 558 -17.69 56.30 -38.20
CA ASN A 558 -17.51 54.91 -38.59
C ASN A 558 -18.77 54.05 -38.36
N ARG A 559 -19.91 54.54 -38.87
CA ARG A 559 -21.25 53.91 -38.73
C ARG A 559 -21.88 53.66 -40.11
N TYR A 560 -22.74 52.65 -40.19
CA TYR A 560 -23.39 52.20 -41.42
C TYR A 560 -24.88 52.49 -41.35
N TYR A 561 -25.44 53.02 -42.43
CA TYR A 561 -26.86 53.34 -42.51
C TYR A 561 -27.46 52.74 -43.77
N HIS A 562 -28.58 52.05 -43.68
CA HIS A 562 -29.33 51.62 -44.87
C HIS A 562 -30.69 52.29 -44.94
N CYS A 563 -31.13 52.54 -46.16
CA CYS A 563 -32.47 53.03 -46.37
C CYS A 563 -33.45 51.85 -46.25
N GLU A 564 -34.46 51.97 -45.40
CA GLU A 564 -35.46 50.91 -45.18
C GLU A 564 -36.85 51.54 -45.04
N ILE A 565 -37.90 50.79 -45.38
CA ILE A 565 -39.28 51.16 -45.04
C ILE A 565 -39.64 50.44 -43.75
N ARG A 566 -39.72 51.19 -42.66
CA ARG A 566 -40.35 50.69 -41.43
C ARG A 566 -41.58 51.50 -41.14
N ASN A 567 -42.70 50.80 -40.92
CA ASN A 567 -44.00 51.41 -40.61
C ASN A 567 -44.41 52.49 -41.62
N THR A 568 -44.32 52.19 -42.93
CA THR A 568 -44.70 53.09 -44.05
C THR A 568 -43.84 54.34 -44.25
N ILE A 569 -42.74 54.52 -43.51
CA ILE A 569 -41.82 55.66 -43.64
C ILE A 569 -40.49 55.18 -44.23
N LEU A 570 -40.08 55.77 -45.36
CA LEU A 570 -38.80 55.50 -46.03
C LEU A 570 -37.72 56.46 -45.50
N LYS A 571 -36.77 55.94 -44.70
CA LYS A 571 -35.65 56.74 -44.15
C LYS A 571 -34.42 55.87 -43.87
N PHE A 572 -33.30 56.53 -43.55
CA PHE A 572 -32.07 55.85 -43.13
C PHE A 572 -32.17 55.34 -41.68
N TYR A 573 -31.76 54.09 -41.49
CA TYR A 573 -31.64 53.44 -40.19
C TYR A 573 -30.20 52.97 -40.00
N ASP A 574 -29.73 52.97 -38.75
CA ASP A 574 -28.43 52.39 -38.39
C ASP A 574 -28.48 50.87 -38.63
N SER A 575 -27.48 50.35 -39.34
CA SER A 575 -27.32 48.92 -39.59
C SER A 575 -26.15 48.40 -38.77
N ASP A 576 -26.32 47.23 -38.16
CA ASP A 576 -25.17 46.52 -37.60
C ASP A 576 -24.24 46.04 -38.72
N TYR A 577 -22.98 45.86 -38.32
CA TYR A 577 -21.89 45.48 -39.20
C TYR A 577 -22.16 44.14 -39.89
N ASP A 578 -22.63 43.13 -39.15
CA ASP A 578 -22.80 41.76 -39.67
C ASP A 578 -23.86 41.70 -40.79
N HIS A 579 -24.96 42.44 -40.65
CA HIS A 579 -25.99 42.54 -41.70
C HIS A 579 -25.51 43.34 -42.92
N ALA A 580 -24.83 44.46 -42.69
CA ALA A 580 -24.27 45.28 -43.77
C ALA A 580 -23.18 44.51 -44.52
N GLU A 581 -22.31 43.80 -43.79
CA GLU A 581 -21.24 42.94 -44.32
C GLU A 581 -21.81 41.84 -45.18
N LYS A 582 -22.78 41.07 -44.68
CA LYS A 582 -23.40 39.99 -45.45
C LYS A 582 -24.02 40.49 -46.76
N TYR A 583 -24.78 41.59 -46.71
CA TYR A 583 -25.39 42.14 -47.91
C TYR A 583 -24.35 42.66 -48.91
N LEU A 584 -23.35 43.41 -48.44
CA LEU A 584 -22.28 43.94 -49.29
C LEU A 584 -21.45 42.81 -49.90
N ASN A 585 -21.15 41.75 -49.14
CA ASN A 585 -20.53 40.52 -49.61
C ASN A 585 -21.38 39.81 -50.68
N GLU A 586 -22.69 39.67 -50.49
CA GLU A 586 -23.60 39.10 -51.50
C GLU A 586 -23.66 39.93 -52.79
N GLN A 587 -23.61 41.26 -52.70
CA GLN A 587 -23.53 42.11 -53.89
C GLN A 587 -22.16 42.01 -54.57
N TYR A 588 -21.09 41.90 -53.79
CA TYR A 588 -19.74 41.72 -54.32
C TYR A 588 -19.57 40.38 -55.03
N LEU A 589 -20.11 39.28 -54.50
CA LEU A 589 -20.11 37.97 -55.17
C LEU A 589 -20.76 38.02 -56.56
N LYS A 590 -21.76 38.87 -56.78
CA LYS A 590 -22.38 39.08 -58.10
C LYS A 590 -21.49 39.85 -59.09
N THR A 591 -20.45 40.51 -58.59
CA THR A 591 -19.45 41.21 -59.42
C THR A 591 -18.27 40.31 -59.79
N LEU A 592 -18.14 39.14 -59.16
CA LEU A 592 -17.11 38.16 -59.48
C LEU A 592 -17.43 37.41 -60.79
N PRO A 593 -16.42 36.88 -61.50
CA PRO A 593 -16.61 36.00 -62.66
C PRO A 593 -17.45 34.76 -62.34
N GLU A 594 -17.93 34.04 -63.36
CA GLU A 594 -18.70 32.81 -63.17
C GLU A 594 -17.80 31.67 -62.62
N CYS A 595 -18.21 31.04 -61.51
CA CYS A 595 -17.45 29.97 -60.85
C CYS A 595 -17.62 28.65 -61.62
N THR A 596 -16.54 28.20 -62.25
CA THR A 596 -16.49 26.97 -63.06
C THR A 596 -15.32 26.07 -62.62
N ALA A 597 -15.20 24.87 -63.21
CA ALA A 597 -14.06 23.98 -62.97
C ALA A 597 -12.70 24.62 -63.30
N GLU A 598 -12.68 25.60 -64.21
CA GLU A 598 -11.47 26.35 -64.59
C GLU A 598 -11.18 27.50 -63.61
N SER A 599 -12.14 27.86 -62.77
CA SER A 599 -12.04 28.90 -61.73
C SER A 599 -11.73 28.32 -60.34
N ASP A 600 -11.75 26.99 -60.21
CA ASP A 600 -11.32 26.21 -59.04
C ASP A 600 -9.77 26.06 -59.05
N THR A 601 -9.08 27.18 -59.20
CA THR A 601 -7.61 27.26 -59.37
C THR A 601 -6.91 27.85 -58.14
N PHE A 602 -7.46 27.62 -56.94
CA PHE A 602 -7.02 28.22 -55.66
C PHE A 602 -7.09 29.76 -55.59
N GLU A 603 -7.71 30.43 -56.57
CA GLU A 603 -7.80 31.89 -56.61
C GLU A 603 -8.74 32.38 -55.50
N LEU A 604 -8.26 33.35 -54.70
CA LEU A 604 -8.99 33.96 -53.60
C LEU A 604 -9.46 35.37 -53.95
N PHE A 605 -10.75 35.62 -53.76
CA PHE A 605 -11.36 36.93 -53.98
C PHE A 605 -11.58 37.66 -52.65
N VAL A 606 -11.18 38.93 -52.59
CA VAL A 606 -11.21 39.75 -51.37
C VAL A 606 -12.10 40.97 -51.56
N HIS A 607 -13.08 41.17 -50.67
CA HIS A 607 -13.92 42.37 -50.70
C HIS A 607 -13.19 43.59 -50.06
N PRO A 608 -12.93 44.71 -50.77
CA PRO A 608 -12.04 45.77 -50.29
C PRO A 608 -12.66 46.84 -49.37
N TYR A 609 -13.97 46.83 -49.09
CA TYR A 609 -14.66 47.99 -48.48
C TYR A 609 -14.60 48.06 -46.94
N PHE A 610 -14.01 47.07 -46.26
CA PHE A 610 -13.99 47.00 -44.80
C PHE A 610 -12.66 47.40 -44.13
N GLU A 611 -11.61 47.60 -44.92
CA GLU A 611 -10.21 47.84 -44.50
C GLU A 611 -10.00 49.04 -43.55
N LYS A 612 -10.92 50.03 -43.55
CA LYS A 612 -10.75 51.28 -42.76
C LYS A 612 -11.54 51.35 -41.47
N THR A 613 -12.36 50.34 -41.15
CA THR A 613 -13.40 50.49 -40.11
C THR A 613 -13.08 49.86 -38.75
N ARG A 614 -11.93 49.19 -38.56
CA ARG A 614 -11.34 48.90 -37.24
C ARG A 614 -9.88 48.44 -37.39
N HIS A 615 -9.06 48.64 -36.35
CA HIS A 615 -7.63 48.28 -36.30
C HIS A 615 -7.32 46.76 -36.30
N LYS A 616 -8.09 45.91 -36.98
CA LYS A 616 -7.80 44.48 -37.18
C LYS A 616 -8.33 44.00 -38.53
N ASP A 617 -7.49 43.35 -39.32
CA ASP A 617 -7.75 42.84 -40.67
C ASP A 617 -8.78 41.71 -40.69
N TRP A 618 -10.05 42.04 -40.88
CA TRP A 618 -11.15 41.06 -41.01
C TRP A 618 -11.70 41.11 -42.44
N ASN A 619 -10.83 40.87 -43.41
CA ASN A 619 -11.28 40.67 -44.79
C ASN A 619 -12.03 39.33 -44.89
N THR A 620 -13.19 39.30 -45.53
CA THR A 620 -13.87 38.04 -45.90
C THR A 620 -13.31 37.57 -47.25
N TYR A 621 -12.85 36.31 -47.29
CA TYR A 621 -12.24 35.67 -48.47
C TYR A 621 -13.18 34.65 -49.07
N PHE A 622 -13.23 34.61 -50.40
CA PHE A 622 -14.07 33.69 -51.15
C PHE A 622 -13.25 32.82 -52.10
N HIS A 623 -13.63 31.56 -52.24
CA HIS A 623 -13.01 30.59 -53.15
C HIS A 623 -14.08 29.82 -53.93
N CYS A 624 -13.86 29.59 -55.21
CA CYS A 624 -14.73 28.81 -56.07
C CYS A 624 -14.47 27.31 -55.83
N ALA A 625 -15.45 26.57 -55.29
CA ALA A 625 -15.29 25.15 -54.98
C ALA A 625 -16.47 24.32 -55.53
N PHE A 626 -16.22 23.04 -55.78
CA PHE A 626 -17.26 22.08 -56.17
C PHE A 626 -18.00 21.56 -54.92
N ILE A 627 -19.20 22.07 -54.68
CA ILE A 627 -20.00 21.77 -53.48
C ILE A 627 -21.38 21.27 -53.93
N ASP A 628 -21.78 20.10 -53.44
CA ASP A 628 -23.08 19.47 -53.72
C ASP A 628 -23.39 19.32 -55.24
N GLY A 629 -22.39 18.97 -56.04
CA GLY A 629 -22.57 18.66 -57.46
C GLY A 629 -22.56 19.87 -58.41
N LYS A 630 -22.23 21.07 -57.92
CA LYS A 630 -22.07 22.29 -58.74
C LYS A 630 -20.91 23.16 -58.24
N TYR A 631 -20.31 23.94 -59.14
CA TYR A 631 -19.29 24.94 -58.79
C TYR A 631 -19.97 26.20 -58.23
N GLN A 632 -19.56 26.62 -57.03
CA GLN A 632 -20.05 27.86 -56.41
C GLN A 632 -19.00 28.46 -55.46
N TYR A 633 -19.07 29.77 -55.24
CA TYR A 633 -18.19 30.46 -54.29
C TYR A 633 -18.61 30.18 -52.85
N GLU A 634 -17.65 29.74 -52.02
CA GLU A 634 -17.80 29.61 -50.57
C GLU A 634 -16.96 30.66 -49.82
N ALA A 635 -17.45 31.10 -48.68
CA ALA A 635 -16.70 31.95 -47.75
C ALA A 635 -15.76 31.08 -46.91
N LEU A 636 -14.49 31.48 -46.81
CA LEU A 636 -13.47 30.71 -46.11
C LEU A 636 -13.29 31.17 -44.65
N GLY A 637 -13.22 30.20 -43.73
CA GLY A 637 -12.70 30.43 -42.38
C GLY A 637 -11.18 30.53 -42.36
N TYR A 638 -10.60 31.03 -41.26
CA TYR A 638 -9.16 31.29 -41.15
C TYR A 638 -8.28 30.06 -41.45
N GLY A 639 -8.60 28.89 -40.88
CA GLY A 639 -7.85 27.65 -41.13
C GLY A 639 -7.90 27.24 -42.60
N LYS A 640 -9.10 27.05 -43.15
CA LYS A 640 -9.27 26.62 -44.55
C LYS A 640 -8.66 27.60 -45.57
N ARG A 641 -8.70 28.91 -45.27
CA ARG A 641 -7.98 29.93 -46.05
C ARG A 641 -6.46 29.70 -46.00
N ARG A 642 -5.90 29.55 -44.80
CA ARG A 642 -4.48 29.30 -44.59
C ARG A 642 -4.01 28.06 -45.35
N ASP A 643 -4.78 26.99 -45.28
CA ASP A 643 -4.46 25.72 -45.93
C ASP A 643 -4.51 25.85 -47.46
N LEU A 644 -5.51 26.56 -48.01
CA LEU A 644 -5.60 26.82 -49.46
C LEU A 644 -4.52 27.78 -49.97
N GLU A 645 -4.18 28.83 -49.22
CA GLU A 645 -3.08 29.74 -49.56
C GLU A 645 -1.73 29.02 -49.50
N GLY A 646 -1.51 28.20 -48.46
CA GLY A 646 -0.32 27.36 -48.32
C GLY A 646 -0.21 26.34 -49.46
N LEU A 647 -1.30 25.65 -49.78
CA LEU A 647 -1.36 24.69 -50.88
C LEU A 647 -1.20 25.35 -52.25
N ALA A 648 -1.74 26.56 -52.47
CA ALA A 648 -1.57 27.33 -53.69
C ALA A 648 -0.10 27.77 -53.88
N ASP A 649 0.53 28.25 -52.81
CA ASP A 649 1.94 28.61 -52.80
C ASP A 649 2.84 27.38 -53.04
N VAL A 650 2.50 26.23 -52.45
CA VAL A 650 3.19 24.97 -52.72
C VAL A 650 3.01 24.53 -54.18
N ASN A 651 1.79 24.52 -54.72
CA ASN A 651 1.51 24.15 -56.11
C ASN A 651 2.12 25.12 -57.13
N ALA A 652 2.33 26.39 -56.77
CA ALA A 652 3.01 27.36 -57.61
C ALA A 652 4.53 27.14 -57.66
N ARG A 653 5.11 26.54 -56.61
CA ARG A 653 6.56 26.38 -56.45
C ARG A 653 7.05 24.95 -56.71
N TYR A 654 6.18 23.95 -56.58
CA TYR A 654 6.53 22.53 -56.63
C TYR A 654 5.53 21.75 -57.48
N THR A 655 5.96 20.63 -58.07
CA THR A 655 5.11 19.78 -58.93
C THR A 655 4.96 18.41 -58.29
N CYS A 656 3.76 18.03 -57.88
CA CYS A 656 3.51 16.72 -57.28
C CYS A 656 3.34 15.65 -58.36
N ASP A 657 4.42 14.90 -58.65
CA ASP A 657 4.40 13.76 -59.57
C ASP A 657 5.15 12.53 -59.01
N ALA A 658 4.98 11.39 -59.68
CA ALA A 658 5.51 10.09 -59.26
C ALA A 658 7.04 9.97 -59.29
N ASN A 659 7.74 10.89 -59.96
CA ASN A 659 9.17 10.84 -60.25
C ASN A 659 9.99 11.90 -59.50
N THR A 660 9.38 12.99 -59.02
CA THR A 660 10.11 14.12 -58.39
C THR A 660 9.95 14.25 -56.88
N ASP A 661 8.81 13.89 -56.28
CA ASP A 661 8.47 14.31 -54.91
C ASP A 661 7.85 13.23 -54.00
N THR A 662 7.97 11.94 -54.34
CA THR A 662 7.33 10.86 -53.57
C THR A 662 7.99 10.55 -52.21
N LEU A 663 9.13 11.16 -51.88
CA LEU A 663 9.86 10.91 -50.64
C LEU A 663 10.18 12.20 -49.84
N SER A 664 9.85 13.38 -50.36
CA SER A 664 10.11 14.68 -49.75
C SER A 664 8.82 15.29 -49.18
N PHE A 665 8.98 16.17 -48.20
CA PHE A 665 7.95 17.15 -47.85
C PHE A 665 8.39 18.53 -48.33
N VAL A 666 7.43 19.40 -48.57
CA VAL A 666 7.65 20.82 -48.90
C VAL A 666 6.96 21.68 -47.86
N ARG A 667 7.48 22.87 -47.63
CA ARG A 667 6.85 23.87 -46.76
C ARG A 667 6.30 25.00 -47.59
N ASP A 668 5.11 25.45 -47.25
CA ASP A 668 4.62 26.70 -47.79
C ASP A 668 5.45 27.88 -47.23
N SER A 669 5.54 28.96 -48.01
CA SER A 669 6.36 30.13 -47.69
C SER A 669 5.62 31.17 -46.85
N LEU A 670 4.30 31.01 -46.71
CA LEU A 670 3.41 31.98 -46.09
C LEU A 670 3.24 31.72 -44.59
N TYR A 671 3.10 30.45 -44.21
CA TYR A 671 2.73 29.98 -42.88
C TYR A 671 3.70 28.92 -42.34
N GLY A 672 4.43 28.23 -43.23
CA GLY A 672 5.42 27.24 -42.86
C GLY A 672 4.82 25.90 -42.45
N ASP A 673 3.60 25.61 -42.86
CA ASP A 673 2.95 24.31 -42.74
C ASP A 673 3.59 23.30 -43.72
N TYR A 674 3.44 22.00 -43.44
CA TYR A 674 4.15 20.92 -44.13
C TYR A 674 3.21 20.17 -45.07
N PHE A 675 3.67 19.90 -46.30
CA PHE A 675 2.90 19.19 -47.32
C PHE A 675 3.70 18.04 -47.92
N HIS A 676 3.04 16.92 -48.22
CA HIS A 676 3.63 15.75 -48.87
C HIS A 676 2.84 15.34 -50.11
N CYS A 677 3.54 14.85 -51.13
CA CYS A 677 2.94 14.45 -52.40
C CYS A 677 2.41 13.01 -52.30
N GLU A 678 1.09 12.84 -52.32
CA GLU A 678 0.42 11.55 -52.22
C GLU A 678 -0.46 11.24 -53.43
N LYS A 679 -0.71 9.95 -53.68
CA LYS A 679 -1.59 9.50 -54.77
C LYS A 679 -3.03 9.31 -54.29
N HIS A 680 -3.93 10.18 -54.72
CA HIS A 680 -5.38 10.12 -54.46
C HIS A 680 -6.14 9.96 -55.79
N ASP A 681 -7.04 8.98 -55.88
CA ASP A 681 -7.87 8.68 -57.06
C ASP A 681 -7.10 8.61 -58.40
N GLY A 682 -5.88 8.08 -58.36
CA GLY A 682 -5.03 7.91 -59.55
C GLY A 682 -4.25 9.15 -59.97
N LYS A 683 -4.40 10.29 -59.27
CA LYS A 683 -3.62 11.52 -59.46
C LYS A 683 -2.73 11.80 -58.25
N TYR A 684 -1.59 12.41 -58.48
CA TYR A 684 -0.69 12.86 -57.40
C TYR A 684 -1.07 14.27 -56.98
N VAL A 685 -1.31 14.48 -55.69
CA VAL A 685 -1.71 15.76 -55.10
C VAL A 685 -0.95 16.00 -53.79
N PHE A 686 -0.63 17.26 -53.50
CA PHE A 686 -0.07 17.62 -52.20
C PHE A 686 -1.14 17.58 -51.13
N VAL A 687 -0.83 16.93 -50.01
CA VAL A 687 -1.66 16.88 -48.81
C VAL A 687 -0.90 17.45 -47.61
N GLU A 688 -1.60 18.17 -46.74
CA GLU A 688 -1.00 18.67 -45.50
C GLU A 688 -0.66 17.51 -44.56
N ILE A 689 0.52 17.54 -43.96
CA ILE A 689 1.01 16.55 -43.00
C ILE A 689 1.52 17.25 -41.74
N ASN A 690 1.60 16.51 -40.62
CA ASN A 690 2.16 17.07 -39.40
C ASN A 690 3.70 17.00 -39.37
N GLU A 691 4.30 17.72 -38.42
CA GLU A 691 5.75 17.81 -38.24
C GLU A 691 6.43 16.45 -38.05
N ARG A 692 5.84 15.51 -37.28
CA ARG A 692 6.40 14.15 -37.09
C ARG A 692 6.39 13.34 -38.39
N GLN A 693 5.36 13.51 -39.22
CA GLN A 693 5.30 12.88 -40.55
C GLN A 693 6.31 13.54 -41.49
N ALA A 694 6.50 14.85 -41.41
CA ALA A 694 7.52 15.56 -42.18
C ALA A 694 8.92 15.05 -41.84
N ASP A 695 9.26 14.92 -40.55
CA ASP A 695 10.52 14.33 -40.09
C ASP A 695 10.73 12.89 -40.61
N TYR A 696 9.65 12.09 -40.67
CA TYR A 696 9.69 10.74 -41.23
C TYR A 696 10.04 10.74 -42.73
N TYR A 697 9.41 11.61 -43.53
CA TYR A 697 9.70 11.68 -44.96
C TYR A 697 11.08 12.28 -45.24
N ALA A 698 11.51 13.30 -44.50
CA ALA A 698 12.85 13.84 -44.67
C ALA A 698 13.96 12.89 -44.19
N SER A 699 13.70 12.02 -43.21
CA SER A 699 14.58 10.90 -42.86
C SER A 699 14.78 9.96 -44.06
N LEU A 700 13.69 9.56 -44.74
CA LEU A 700 13.75 8.70 -45.92
C LEU A 700 14.45 9.36 -47.11
N ALA A 701 14.19 10.64 -47.37
CA ALA A 701 14.87 11.38 -48.43
C ALA A 701 16.35 11.67 -48.09
N GLY A 702 16.69 11.79 -46.81
CA GLY A 702 18.03 12.06 -46.30
C GLY A 702 18.91 10.83 -46.13
N GLU A 703 18.39 9.62 -46.33
CA GLU A 703 19.14 8.36 -46.21
C GLU A 703 20.41 8.37 -47.08
N SER A 704 20.36 8.97 -48.28
CA SER A 704 21.52 9.11 -49.16
C SER A 704 22.56 10.14 -48.71
N ASN A 705 22.23 11.00 -47.73
CA ASN A 705 23.14 12.00 -47.16
C ASN A 705 23.90 11.49 -45.94
N LEU A 706 23.55 10.30 -45.44
CA LEU A 706 24.37 9.61 -44.44
C LEU A 706 25.68 9.16 -45.12
N GLU A 707 26.81 9.39 -44.45
CA GLU A 707 28.11 8.95 -44.96
C GLU A 707 28.08 7.45 -45.28
N ALA A 708 28.61 7.08 -46.44
CA ALA A 708 28.71 5.68 -46.84
C ALA A 708 29.48 4.91 -45.77
N CYS A 709 28.94 3.75 -45.38
CA CYS A 709 29.60 2.96 -44.38
C CYS A 709 30.56 1.91 -44.95
N SER A 710 31.51 1.51 -44.11
CA SER A 710 32.64 0.70 -44.55
C SER A 710 32.55 -0.72 -44.00
N ALA A 711 33.26 -1.64 -44.66
CA ALA A 711 33.42 -2.99 -44.16
C ALA A 711 34.25 -2.96 -42.88
N ASN A 712 33.62 -3.13 -41.71
CA ASN A 712 34.31 -3.53 -40.50
C ASN A 712 33.71 -4.85 -39.99
N PRO A 713 34.43 -5.98 -40.08
CA PRO A 713 33.94 -7.26 -39.58
C PRO A 713 33.86 -7.31 -38.04
N ASP A 714 34.58 -6.43 -37.35
CA ASP A 714 34.75 -6.49 -35.90
C ASP A 714 33.83 -5.50 -35.13
N THR A 715 33.20 -4.54 -35.82
CA THR A 715 32.31 -3.57 -35.17
C THR A 715 31.07 -3.23 -35.99
N LEU A 716 29.88 -3.27 -35.37
CA LEU A 716 28.61 -2.86 -35.98
C LEU A 716 28.57 -1.35 -36.12
N GLU A 717 28.78 -0.89 -37.33
CA GLU A 717 28.66 0.52 -37.65
C GLU A 717 27.17 0.91 -37.76
N TYR A 718 26.76 1.92 -36.97
CA TYR A 718 25.42 2.51 -37.06
C TYR A 718 25.48 4.03 -37.11
N ARG A 719 24.39 4.63 -37.59
CA ARG A 719 24.18 6.07 -37.71
C ARG A 719 22.78 6.42 -37.25
N GLN A 720 22.67 7.60 -36.64
CA GLN A 720 21.39 8.25 -36.41
C GLN A 720 21.30 9.43 -37.38
N ASP A 721 20.19 9.55 -38.09
CA ASP A 721 19.95 10.74 -38.89
C ASP A 721 19.56 11.95 -38.03
N ALA A 722 19.43 13.12 -38.65
CA ALA A 722 19.04 14.35 -37.95
C ALA A 722 17.61 14.29 -37.33
N TYR A 723 16.82 13.28 -37.69
CA TYR A 723 15.42 13.11 -37.29
C TYR A 723 15.24 12.01 -36.22
N GLY A 724 16.33 11.40 -35.78
CA GLY A 724 16.35 10.44 -34.68
C GLY A 724 16.15 8.98 -35.08
N TYR A 725 16.12 8.65 -36.38
CA TYR A 725 16.02 7.27 -36.86
C TYR A 725 17.39 6.61 -37.02
N TYR A 726 17.44 5.30 -36.78
CA TYR A 726 18.67 4.52 -36.79
C TYR A 726 18.85 3.68 -38.05
N PHE A 727 20.08 3.66 -38.55
CA PHE A 727 20.54 2.87 -39.68
C PHE A 727 21.79 2.11 -39.26
N TYR A 728 21.93 0.86 -39.68
CA TYR A 728 23.10 0.04 -39.42
C TYR A 728 23.68 -0.51 -40.72
N CYS A 729 24.96 -0.83 -40.72
CA CYS A 729 25.64 -1.35 -41.89
C CYS A 729 25.39 -2.83 -42.06
N LYS A 730 24.86 -3.18 -43.23
CA LYS A 730 24.54 -4.54 -43.61
C LYS A 730 25.26 -4.88 -44.91
N GLU A 731 25.95 -6.02 -44.92
CA GLU A 731 26.52 -6.55 -46.16
C GLU A 731 25.40 -7.08 -47.07
N ASN A 732 25.40 -6.63 -48.32
CA ASN A 732 24.49 -7.10 -49.36
C ASN A 732 25.26 -7.35 -50.66
N GLY A 733 25.67 -8.60 -50.89
CA GLY A 733 26.36 -9.01 -52.12
C GLY A 733 27.79 -8.45 -52.27
N GLY A 734 28.54 -8.30 -51.17
CA GLY A 734 29.92 -7.77 -51.16
C GLY A 734 30.02 -6.25 -51.12
N VAL A 735 28.89 -5.54 -50.97
CA VAL A 735 28.82 -4.09 -50.76
C VAL A 735 28.08 -3.84 -49.43
N TYR A 736 28.62 -2.95 -48.60
CA TYR A 736 27.99 -2.55 -47.35
C TYR A 736 27.01 -1.42 -47.63
N VAL A 737 25.75 -1.63 -47.23
CA VAL A 737 24.68 -0.65 -47.37
C VAL A 737 24.09 -0.33 -46.00
N LEU A 738 23.84 0.95 -45.75
CA LEU A 738 23.06 1.37 -44.58
C LEU A 738 21.65 0.83 -44.73
N THR A 739 21.16 0.16 -43.69
CA THR A 739 19.82 -0.42 -43.62
C THR A 739 19.12 0.13 -42.39
N ARG A 740 17.91 0.65 -42.56
CA ARG A 740 17.11 1.17 -41.43
C ARG A 740 16.75 0.05 -40.44
N ILE A 741 16.81 0.36 -39.15
CA ILE A 741 16.52 -0.60 -38.06
C ILE A 741 15.77 0.08 -36.91
N GLN A 742 14.90 -0.66 -36.24
CA GLN A 742 14.24 -0.21 -35.02
C GLN A 742 15.26 -0.13 -33.87
N LYS A 743 15.12 0.87 -33.00
CA LYS A 743 16.05 1.09 -31.89
C LYS A 743 16.28 -0.16 -31.04
N ASP A 744 15.23 -0.88 -30.66
CA ASP A 744 15.37 -2.07 -29.82
C ASP A 744 16.09 -3.22 -30.54
N SER A 745 15.84 -3.43 -31.83
CA SER A 745 16.56 -4.43 -32.62
C SER A 745 18.03 -4.08 -32.79
N LEU A 746 18.37 -2.79 -32.93
CA LEU A 746 19.75 -2.32 -32.97
C LEU A 746 20.45 -2.54 -31.62
N ILE A 747 19.76 -2.29 -30.50
CA ILE A 747 20.29 -2.55 -29.16
C ILE A 747 20.67 -4.03 -29.00
N GLU A 748 19.83 -4.96 -29.42
CA GLU A 748 20.15 -6.40 -29.32
C GLU A 748 21.39 -6.76 -30.15
N MET A 749 21.53 -6.24 -31.37
CA MET A 749 22.73 -6.47 -32.18
C MET A 749 24.00 -5.88 -31.54
N LEU A 750 23.90 -4.69 -30.92
CA LEU A 750 25.01 -4.07 -30.20
C LEU A 750 25.38 -4.84 -28.92
N ILE A 751 24.40 -5.45 -28.24
CA ILE A 751 24.65 -6.33 -27.08
C ILE A 751 25.45 -7.56 -27.51
N GLU A 752 25.09 -8.18 -28.64
CA GLU A 752 25.83 -9.33 -29.17
C GLU A 752 27.28 -8.96 -29.55
N GLU A 753 27.49 -7.77 -30.13
CA GLU A 753 28.83 -7.27 -30.43
C GLU A 753 29.62 -6.95 -29.15
N PHE A 754 29.00 -6.31 -28.16
CA PHE A 754 29.61 -6.05 -26.86
C PHE A 754 30.05 -7.36 -26.21
N ALA A 755 29.16 -8.36 -26.14
CA ALA A 755 29.50 -9.68 -25.61
C ALA A 755 30.70 -10.31 -26.34
N LYS A 756 30.80 -10.15 -27.66
CA LYS A 756 31.95 -10.57 -28.49
C LYS A 756 33.21 -9.72 -28.30
N LYS A 757 33.12 -8.46 -27.89
CA LYS A 757 34.31 -7.63 -27.59
C LYS A 757 34.88 -7.92 -26.22
N VAL A 758 34.02 -8.29 -25.27
CA VAL A 758 34.45 -8.69 -23.92
C VAL A 758 35.11 -10.10 -23.95
N THR A 759 34.98 -10.90 -25.03
CA THR A 759 35.55 -12.26 -25.11
C THR A 759 37.07 -12.36 -24.99
N ASP A 760 37.84 -11.28 -25.06
CA ASP A 760 39.26 -11.31 -24.68
C ASP A 760 39.38 -11.45 -23.14
N GLY A 761 39.17 -12.69 -22.64
CA GLY A 761 39.36 -13.06 -21.23
C GLY A 761 38.15 -13.68 -20.52
N CYS A 762 37.41 -14.58 -21.17
CA CYS A 762 36.52 -15.56 -20.51
C CYS A 762 36.86 -16.97 -21.00
N ASP A 763 38.13 -17.32 -20.87
CA ASP A 763 38.69 -18.58 -21.37
C ASP A 763 39.21 -19.47 -20.23
N ASP A 764 39.40 -18.90 -19.03
CA ASP A 764 39.90 -19.61 -17.85
C ASP A 764 38.94 -19.43 -16.65
N ILE A 765 38.99 -20.36 -15.70
CA ILE A 765 38.20 -20.34 -14.47
C ILE A 765 38.53 -19.13 -13.58
N GLU A 766 39.72 -18.54 -13.73
CA GLU A 766 40.10 -17.28 -13.06
C GLU A 766 39.31 -16.06 -13.59
N ASP A 767 38.70 -16.19 -14.77
CA ASP A 767 37.87 -15.16 -15.38
C ASP A 767 36.40 -15.25 -14.94
N LEU A 768 36.01 -16.34 -14.27
CA LEU A 768 34.66 -16.56 -13.79
C LEU A 768 34.23 -15.41 -12.86
N GLY A 769 33.09 -14.80 -13.14
CA GLY A 769 32.57 -13.64 -12.41
C GLY A 769 33.03 -12.28 -12.96
N LYS A 770 33.92 -12.23 -13.96
CA LYS A 770 34.27 -10.97 -14.62
C LYS A 770 33.03 -10.33 -15.24
N VAL A 771 32.79 -9.08 -14.89
CA VAL A 771 31.64 -8.31 -15.36
C VAL A 771 32.06 -7.35 -16.45
N GLY A 772 31.39 -7.44 -17.59
CA GLY A 772 31.38 -6.39 -18.60
C GLY A 772 30.16 -5.49 -18.36
N TYR A 773 30.40 -4.19 -18.24
CA TYR A 773 29.35 -3.17 -18.21
C TYR A 773 29.49 -2.24 -19.41
N GLU A 774 28.43 -2.06 -20.18
CA GLU A 774 28.36 -1.03 -21.20
C GLU A 774 26.97 -0.39 -21.27
N LYS A 775 26.95 0.93 -21.52
CA LYS A 775 25.71 1.67 -21.74
C LYS A 775 25.41 1.72 -23.23
N ILE A 776 24.59 0.78 -23.70
CA ILE A 776 24.23 0.66 -25.12
C ILE A 776 22.97 1.50 -25.38
N MET A 777 23.15 2.58 -26.16
CA MET A 777 22.07 3.51 -26.55
C MET A 777 21.22 4.04 -25.37
N GLY A 778 21.85 4.20 -24.21
CA GLY A 778 21.22 4.68 -22.98
C GLY A 778 20.61 3.59 -22.08
N LYS A 779 20.61 2.30 -22.50
CA LYS A 779 20.26 1.16 -21.64
C LYS A 779 21.52 0.60 -21.00
N ASP A 780 21.44 0.31 -19.71
CA ASP A 780 22.52 -0.34 -18.97
C ASP A 780 22.48 -1.85 -19.29
N VAL A 781 23.60 -2.39 -19.77
CA VAL A 781 23.75 -3.79 -20.16
C VAL A 781 24.90 -4.40 -19.38
N ASP A 782 24.58 -5.45 -18.64
CA ASP A 782 25.52 -6.25 -17.86
C ASP A 782 25.73 -7.62 -18.52
N VAL A 783 26.98 -8.01 -18.73
CA VAL A 783 27.39 -9.36 -19.09
C VAL A 783 28.35 -9.90 -18.05
N ILE A 784 28.30 -11.20 -17.74
CA ILE A 784 29.20 -11.84 -16.79
C ILE A 784 29.85 -13.07 -17.43
N CYS A 785 31.15 -13.27 -17.20
CA CYS A 785 31.82 -14.51 -17.59
C CYS A 785 31.36 -15.65 -16.67
N ASP A 786 30.65 -16.63 -17.21
CA ASP A 786 30.24 -17.83 -16.48
C ASP A 786 30.15 -19.02 -17.46
N TYR A 787 29.97 -20.21 -16.92
CA TYR A 787 29.67 -21.39 -17.72
C TYR A 787 28.31 -21.23 -18.43
N ASN A 788 28.30 -21.43 -19.75
CA ASN A 788 27.05 -21.53 -20.50
C ASN A 788 26.34 -22.87 -20.23
N ALA A 789 25.20 -23.10 -20.88
CA ALA A 789 24.41 -24.32 -20.73
C ALA A 789 25.18 -25.63 -21.03
N ASP A 790 26.24 -25.55 -21.85
CA ASP A 790 27.11 -26.66 -22.22
C ASP A 790 28.37 -26.77 -21.35
N SER A 791 28.45 -25.98 -20.27
CA SER A 791 29.60 -25.94 -19.34
C SER A 791 30.90 -25.45 -19.99
N VAL A 792 30.78 -24.57 -20.98
CA VAL A 792 31.90 -23.84 -21.57
C VAL A 792 31.85 -22.40 -21.05
N LEU A 793 32.98 -21.86 -20.59
CA LEU A 793 33.09 -20.46 -20.18
C LEU A 793 32.71 -19.54 -21.34
N ALA A 794 31.76 -18.64 -21.10
CA ALA A 794 31.32 -17.64 -22.05
C ALA A 794 30.65 -16.46 -21.33
N TYR A 795 30.70 -15.26 -21.91
CA TYR A 795 29.92 -14.15 -21.40
C TYR A 795 28.41 -14.39 -21.57
N GLN A 796 27.68 -14.37 -20.46
CA GLN A 796 26.22 -14.47 -20.42
C GLN A 796 25.62 -13.10 -20.13
N ARG A 797 24.55 -12.73 -20.86
CA ARG A 797 23.74 -11.57 -20.52
C ARG A 797 23.04 -11.82 -19.20
N VAL A 798 23.15 -10.87 -18.27
CA VAL A 798 22.47 -10.97 -16.98
C VAL A 798 21.55 -9.78 -16.78
N SER A 799 20.39 -10.04 -16.17
CA SER A 799 19.55 -8.97 -15.64
C SER A 799 20.14 -8.48 -14.32
N TYR A 800 20.01 -7.19 -14.01
CA TYR A 800 20.46 -6.62 -12.72
C TYR A 800 20.02 -7.43 -11.48
N PRO A 801 18.79 -7.98 -11.41
CA PRO A 801 18.39 -8.87 -10.31
C PRO A 801 19.16 -10.20 -10.25
N HIS A 802 19.47 -10.82 -11.40
CA HIS A 802 20.28 -12.03 -11.47
C HIS A 802 21.72 -11.72 -11.05
N TYR A 803 22.31 -10.63 -11.55
CA TYR A 803 23.61 -10.14 -11.11
C TYR A 803 23.67 -9.91 -9.59
N ASN A 804 22.62 -9.36 -8.99
CA ASN A 804 22.56 -9.17 -7.53
C ASN A 804 22.51 -10.49 -6.74
N PHE A 805 21.89 -11.55 -7.28
CA PHE A 805 21.92 -12.89 -6.68
C PHE A 805 23.35 -13.46 -6.69
N PHE A 806 24.06 -13.29 -7.80
CA PHE A 806 25.44 -13.77 -8.02
C PHE A 806 26.47 -12.97 -7.23
N GLY A 807 26.42 -11.64 -7.28
CA GLY A 807 27.29 -10.78 -6.46
C GLY A 807 27.12 -11.05 -4.96
N LYS A 808 25.89 -11.35 -4.52
CA LYS A 808 25.61 -11.81 -3.15
C LYS A 808 26.17 -13.20 -2.84
N ILE A 809 26.58 -14.04 -3.80
CA ILE A 809 27.29 -15.32 -3.57
C ILE A 809 28.81 -15.10 -3.64
N GLU A 810 29.30 -14.30 -4.60
CA GLU A 810 30.73 -14.03 -4.78
C GLU A 810 31.35 -13.22 -3.63
N ASP A 811 30.67 -12.16 -3.15
CA ASP A 811 31.06 -11.40 -1.94
C ASP A 811 31.24 -12.31 -0.71
N LYS A 812 30.67 -13.52 -0.76
CA LYS A 812 30.65 -14.49 0.33
C LYS A 812 31.69 -15.59 0.18
N ARG A 813 32.11 -15.92 -1.05
CA ARG A 813 33.10 -16.98 -1.33
C ARG A 813 34.52 -16.61 -0.87
N ASN A 814 34.81 -15.30 -0.75
CA ASN A 814 36.16 -14.78 -0.53
C ASN A 814 36.58 -14.52 0.94
N ASP A 815 35.75 -14.84 1.95
CA ASP A 815 36.13 -14.71 3.37
C ASP A 815 36.02 -16.05 4.14
N PRO A 816 37.02 -16.94 4.05
CA PRO A 816 37.01 -18.24 4.73
C PRO A 816 36.98 -18.13 6.26
N THR A 817 37.23 -16.96 6.85
CA THR A 817 37.19 -16.78 8.31
C THR A 817 35.75 -16.74 8.84
N ARG A 818 34.78 -16.36 8.01
CA ARG A 818 33.38 -16.18 8.42
C ARG A 818 32.45 -17.35 8.06
N TYR A 819 32.72 -18.10 7.00
CA TYR A 819 31.83 -19.19 6.57
C TYR A 819 32.13 -20.51 7.27
N VAL A 820 31.11 -21.35 7.42
CA VAL A 820 31.24 -22.75 7.83
C VAL A 820 31.66 -23.54 6.59
N GLN A 821 32.82 -24.18 6.65
CA GLN A 821 33.34 -25.01 5.57
C GLN A 821 33.10 -26.47 5.91
N TRP A 822 32.29 -27.15 5.11
CA TRP A 822 32.03 -28.58 5.27
C TRP A 822 33.15 -29.37 4.60
N GLU A 823 33.78 -30.28 5.33
CA GLU A 823 34.72 -31.22 4.72
C GLU A 823 33.96 -32.14 3.75
N LYS A 824 34.61 -32.58 2.67
CA LYS A 824 34.00 -33.52 1.73
C LYS A 824 33.86 -34.90 2.39
N CYS A 825 32.70 -35.52 2.29
CA CYS A 825 32.49 -36.86 2.81
C CYS A 825 33.37 -37.90 2.11
N SER A 826 33.89 -38.86 2.88
CA SER A 826 34.50 -40.07 2.35
C SER A 826 33.43 -41.05 1.82
N ASP A 827 33.84 -41.98 0.95
CA ASP A 827 32.95 -43.02 0.43
C ASP A 827 32.34 -43.88 1.56
N GLU A 828 33.10 -44.10 2.64
CA GLU A 828 32.64 -44.80 3.84
C GLU A 828 31.55 -44.00 4.57
N GLN A 829 31.73 -42.69 4.74
CA GLN A 829 30.73 -41.81 5.34
C GLN A 829 29.46 -41.74 4.49
N LEU A 830 29.60 -41.71 3.16
CA LEU A 830 28.46 -41.74 2.25
C LEU A 830 27.73 -43.09 2.30
N ALA A 831 28.46 -44.20 2.36
CA ALA A 831 27.86 -45.53 2.49
C ALA A 831 27.15 -45.74 3.84
N ALA A 832 27.67 -45.14 4.91
CA ALA A 832 27.07 -45.21 6.25
C ALA A 832 25.71 -44.51 6.35
N ARG A 833 25.38 -43.60 5.43
CA ARG A 833 24.08 -42.91 5.35
C ARG A 833 22.92 -43.81 4.90
N GLY A 834 23.23 -45.01 4.43
CA GLY A 834 22.25 -45.99 3.96
C GLY A 834 22.18 -46.09 2.44
N THR A 835 21.27 -46.95 1.95
CA THR A 835 21.12 -47.20 0.52
C THR A 835 20.45 -46.02 -0.18
N PRO A 836 21.06 -45.43 -1.24
CA PRO A 836 20.47 -44.31 -1.97
C PRO A 836 19.05 -44.60 -2.49
N VAL A 837 18.11 -43.72 -2.17
CA VAL A 837 16.73 -43.80 -2.65
C VAL A 837 16.70 -43.47 -4.14
N LYS A 838 16.11 -44.39 -4.92
CA LYS A 838 16.01 -44.27 -6.38
C LYS A 838 14.69 -43.62 -6.78
N GLU A 839 14.75 -42.77 -7.80
CA GLU A 839 13.57 -42.24 -8.47
C GLU A 839 12.88 -43.33 -9.29
N GLN A 840 11.55 -43.37 -9.21
CA GLN A 840 10.70 -44.21 -10.04
C GLN A 840 9.51 -43.42 -10.55
N GLY A 841 9.49 -43.12 -11.85
CA GLY A 841 8.37 -42.48 -12.54
C GLY A 841 8.06 -41.06 -12.06
N GLY A 842 9.07 -40.23 -11.78
CA GLY A 842 8.89 -38.84 -11.30
C GLY A 842 8.64 -38.73 -9.79
N TYR A 843 8.88 -39.79 -9.03
CA TYR A 843 8.71 -39.81 -7.58
C TYR A 843 9.84 -40.55 -6.88
N ILE A 844 10.04 -40.23 -5.60
CA ILE A 844 10.79 -41.03 -4.64
C ILE A 844 9.89 -41.41 -3.47
N THR A 845 10.17 -42.56 -2.84
CA THR A 845 9.50 -42.96 -1.59
C THR A 845 10.55 -43.02 -0.50
N ASP A 846 10.36 -42.23 0.54
CA ASP A 846 11.27 -42.19 1.69
C ASP A 846 11.07 -43.46 2.54
N PRO A 847 12.09 -44.32 2.67
CA PRO A 847 11.94 -45.58 3.38
C PRO A 847 11.77 -45.42 4.89
N ARG A 848 12.04 -44.22 5.44
CA ARG A 848 11.99 -43.97 6.88
C ARG A 848 10.58 -43.77 7.39
N ASP A 849 9.71 -43.15 6.59
CA ASP A 849 8.31 -42.85 6.94
C ASP A 849 7.29 -43.40 5.91
N GLY A 850 7.76 -43.95 4.79
CA GLY A 850 6.93 -44.47 3.70
C GLY A 850 6.32 -43.39 2.81
N ARG A 851 6.67 -42.11 3.01
CA ARG A 851 6.05 -41.00 2.29
C ARG A 851 6.63 -40.87 0.88
N ARG A 852 5.76 -40.57 -0.07
CA ARG A 852 6.11 -40.41 -1.48
C ARG A 852 6.18 -38.93 -1.84
N TYR A 853 7.28 -38.51 -2.46
CA TYR A 853 7.53 -37.14 -2.90
C TYR A 853 7.76 -37.10 -4.42
N ARG A 854 7.12 -36.16 -5.09
CA ARG A 854 7.35 -35.85 -6.50
C ARG A 854 8.72 -35.21 -6.68
N VAL A 855 9.38 -35.51 -7.79
CA VAL A 855 10.66 -34.93 -8.19
C VAL A 855 10.60 -34.40 -9.62
N THR A 856 11.48 -33.45 -9.94
CA THR A 856 11.61 -32.87 -11.28
C THR A 856 13.10 -32.71 -11.62
N THR A 857 13.46 -32.88 -12.89
CA THR A 857 14.81 -32.67 -13.38
C THR A 857 14.91 -31.27 -13.97
N ILE A 858 15.78 -30.42 -13.41
CA ILE A 858 16.01 -29.05 -13.88
C ILE A 858 17.50 -28.88 -14.14
N GLY A 859 17.86 -28.69 -15.40
CA GLY A 859 19.26 -28.73 -15.82
C GLY A 859 19.88 -30.09 -15.52
N LYS A 860 20.97 -30.10 -14.76
CA LYS A 860 21.69 -31.32 -14.37
C LYS A 860 21.22 -31.90 -13.03
N GLN A 861 20.42 -31.15 -12.29
CA GLN A 861 20.02 -31.50 -10.93
C GLN A 861 18.63 -32.11 -10.90
N VAL A 862 18.43 -33.07 -10.01
CA VAL A 862 17.10 -33.60 -9.70
C VAL A 862 16.64 -33.01 -8.36
N TRP A 863 15.52 -32.30 -8.39
CA TRP A 863 14.96 -31.58 -7.24
C TRP A 863 13.66 -32.22 -6.79
N MET A 864 13.42 -32.24 -5.48
CA MET A 864 12.07 -32.49 -4.97
C MET A 864 11.11 -31.37 -5.40
N ALA A 865 9.96 -31.76 -5.95
CA ALA A 865 8.86 -30.87 -6.36
C ALA A 865 7.80 -30.69 -5.25
N GLU A 866 8.03 -31.27 -4.07
CA GLU A 866 7.24 -31.11 -2.84
C GLU A 866 8.16 -30.85 -1.64
N ASN A 867 7.65 -30.17 -0.62
CA ASN A 867 8.39 -29.88 0.61
C ASN A 867 8.50 -31.15 1.49
N MET A 868 9.64 -31.37 2.13
CA MET A 868 9.80 -32.49 3.08
C MET A 868 8.80 -32.43 4.25
N ASN A 869 8.27 -33.58 4.64
CA ASN A 869 7.42 -33.75 5.82
C ASN A 869 7.88 -34.92 6.71
N TYR A 870 9.19 -35.13 6.79
CA TYR A 870 9.78 -36.15 7.66
C TYR A 870 9.78 -35.71 9.14
N TYR A 871 9.26 -36.55 10.03
CA TYR A 871 9.26 -36.29 11.47
C TYR A 871 9.43 -37.58 12.27
N ASP A 872 10.58 -37.72 12.91
CA ASP A 872 10.89 -38.80 13.85
C ASP A 872 11.87 -38.27 14.90
N THR A 873 11.38 -37.99 16.10
CA THR A 873 12.20 -37.47 17.21
C THR A 873 13.05 -38.52 17.91
N LEU A 874 12.80 -39.81 17.66
CA LEU A 874 13.64 -40.89 18.17
C LEU A 874 14.89 -41.03 17.30
N ALA A 875 14.73 -40.97 15.97
CA ALA A 875 15.84 -40.98 15.03
C ALA A 875 16.57 -39.64 14.93
N ALA A 876 15.85 -38.52 15.10
CA ALA A 876 16.39 -37.16 15.03
C ALA A 876 15.90 -36.28 16.21
N PRO A 877 16.49 -36.42 17.41
CA PRO A 877 16.06 -35.70 18.63
C PRO A 877 16.13 -34.17 18.52
N ASN A 878 16.98 -33.65 17.65
CA ASN A 878 17.14 -32.23 17.34
C ASN A 878 15.91 -31.64 16.58
N MET A 879 14.90 -32.43 16.24
CA MET A 879 13.61 -31.95 15.73
C MET A 879 12.64 -31.49 16.84
N ILE A 880 12.88 -31.88 18.09
CA ILE A 880 12.00 -31.56 19.22
C ILE A 880 11.95 -30.03 19.43
N GLY A 881 10.76 -29.45 19.23
CA GLY A 881 10.55 -28.00 19.35
C GLY A 881 11.23 -27.15 18.27
N LEU A 882 11.82 -27.78 17.26
CA LEU A 882 12.55 -27.13 16.16
C LEU A 882 11.95 -27.49 14.79
N THR A 883 10.71 -27.97 14.79
CA THR A 883 9.90 -28.18 13.58
C THR A 883 8.45 -27.81 13.88
N GLY A 884 7.67 -27.47 12.84
CA GLY A 884 6.26 -27.11 13.02
C GLY A 884 5.46 -27.19 11.74
N CYS A 885 4.15 -27.28 11.90
CA CYS A 885 3.18 -27.11 10.82
C CYS A 885 2.82 -25.62 10.70
N SER A 886 2.35 -25.28 9.52
CA SER A 886 2.20 -23.90 9.08
C SER A 886 1.00 -23.19 9.74
N ASP A 887 -0.08 -23.90 10.13
CA ASP A 887 -1.23 -23.31 10.87
C ASP A 887 -2.06 -24.27 11.79
N ASP A 888 -1.81 -25.58 11.82
CA ASP A 888 -2.36 -26.55 12.81
C ASP A 888 -1.78 -27.94 12.48
N VAL A 889 -1.99 -28.96 13.33
CA VAL A 889 -1.40 -30.32 13.16
C VAL A 889 -1.75 -30.96 11.81
N ASP A 890 -2.91 -30.61 11.22
CA ASP A 890 -3.35 -31.11 9.92
C ASP A 890 -2.70 -30.39 8.71
N SER A 891 -1.98 -29.28 8.91
CA SER A 891 -1.46 -28.47 7.80
C SER A 891 -0.16 -29.00 7.19
N CYS A 892 0.61 -29.81 7.94
CA CYS A 892 1.85 -30.41 7.44
C CYS A 892 1.63 -31.34 6.24
N GLU A 893 0.48 -32.03 6.19
CA GLU A 893 0.17 -32.95 5.09
C GLU A 893 0.02 -32.24 3.75
N ALA A 894 -0.54 -31.03 3.76
CA ALA A 894 -0.80 -30.25 2.54
C ALA A 894 0.41 -29.42 2.09
N THR A 895 1.17 -28.84 3.01
CA THR A 895 2.25 -27.87 2.67
C THR A 895 3.66 -28.38 2.91
N GLY A 896 3.81 -29.57 3.49
CA GLY A 896 5.05 -30.03 4.10
C GLY A 896 5.31 -29.34 5.45
N ARG A 897 6.33 -29.83 6.16
CA ARG A 897 6.73 -29.34 7.48
C ARG A 897 7.79 -28.25 7.36
N LEU A 898 7.79 -27.34 8.32
CA LEU A 898 8.83 -26.32 8.42
C LEU A 898 9.85 -26.72 9.49
N TYR A 899 11.13 -26.49 9.19
CA TYR A 899 12.25 -26.88 10.03
C TYR A 899 13.10 -25.67 10.35
N TYR A 900 13.52 -25.55 11.60
CA TYR A 900 14.64 -24.67 11.93
C TYR A 900 15.93 -25.27 11.36
N TRP A 901 16.94 -24.42 11.15
CA TRP A 901 18.16 -24.84 10.44
C TRP A 901 18.83 -26.07 11.07
N TYR A 902 19.02 -26.10 12.38
CA TYR A 902 19.63 -27.27 13.06
C TYR A 902 18.78 -28.55 12.93
N ALA A 903 17.45 -28.43 12.91
CA ALA A 903 16.56 -29.55 12.64
C ALA A 903 16.71 -30.04 11.20
N ALA A 904 16.69 -29.14 10.22
CA ALA A 904 16.85 -29.47 8.79
C ALA A 904 18.21 -30.11 8.49
N MET A 905 19.27 -29.66 9.15
CA MET A 905 20.63 -30.18 8.98
C MET A 905 20.90 -31.46 9.77
N ASN A 906 19.96 -31.88 10.61
CA ASN A 906 20.13 -33.00 11.54
C ASN A 906 21.35 -32.85 12.49
N LEU A 907 21.61 -31.63 13.00
CA LEU A 907 22.78 -31.30 13.82
C LEU A 907 22.39 -30.89 15.25
N VAL A 908 23.28 -31.19 16.19
CA VAL A 908 23.23 -30.70 17.57
C VAL A 908 23.90 -29.33 17.66
N HIS A 909 23.31 -28.44 18.45
CA HIS A 909 23.88 -27.11 18.73
C HIS A 909 25.25 -27.22 19.38
N GLY A 910 26.18 -26.39 18.94
CA GLY A 910 27.53 -26.32 19.48
C GLY A 910 28.31 -25.13 18.94
N THR A 911 29.58 -25.08 19.30
CA THR A 911 30.56 -24.18 18.69
C THR A 911 30.73 -24.48 17.21
N LYS A 912 31.33 -23.55 16.46
CA LYS A 912 31.60 -23.70 15.03
C LYS A 912 32.32 -25.02 14.72
N ASP A 913 33.36 -25.36 15.47
CA ASP A 913 34.15 -26.57 15.25
C ASP A 913 33.37 -27.85 15.61
N GLU A 914 32.54 -27.80 16.67
CA GLU A 914 31.64 -28.90 17.04
C GLU A 914 30.54 -29.11 15.99
N VAL A 915 30.05 -28.05 15.34
CA VAL A 915 29.05 -28.16 14.27
C VAL A 915 29.68 -28.73 12.99
N VAL A 916 30.87 -28.25 12.62
CA VAL A 916 31.61 -28.74 11.44
C VAL A 916 31.96 -30.22 11.57
N SER A 917 32.37 -30.67 12.76
CA SER A 917 32.79 -32.07 12.98
C SER A 917 31.63 -33.08 12.99
N GLN A 918 30.37 -32.64 13.03
CA GLN A 918 29.21 -33.53 13.04
C GLN A 918 28.81 -34.03 11.64
N THR A 919 29.22 -33.36 10.57
CA THR A 919 28.79 -33.70 9.21
C THR A 919 29.81 -33.31 8.15
N CYS A 920 29.52 -33.66 6.91
CA CYS A 920 30.38 -33.45 5.75
C CYS A 920 29.51 -33.17 4.51
N ALA A 921 30.09 -32.52 3.51
CA ALA A 921 29.43 -32.20 2.24
C ALA A 921 29.44 -33.39 1.27
N PRO A 922 28.34 -33.61 0.51
CA PRO A 922 27.07 -32.88 0.60
C PRO A 922 26.33 -33.18 1.90
N VAL A 923 25.70 -32.19 2.53
CA VAL A 923 25.08 -32.36 3.85
C VAL A 923 23.72 -33.03 3.71
N GLN A 924 23.62 -34.31 4.07
CA GLN A 924 22.37 -35.06 3.97
C GLN A 924 21.23 -34.40 4.76
N GLY A 925 21.50 -34.00 6.02
CA GLY A 925 20.48 -33.48 6.92
C GLY A 925 19.29 -34.41 7.06
N ILE A 926 18.08 -33.85 7.00
CA ILE A 926 16.83 -34.63 7.06
C ILE A 926 16.47 -35.30 5.73
N CYS A 927 17.23 -35.11 4.66
CA CYS A 927 16.94 -35.72 3.36
C CYS A 927 17.17 -37.25 3.38
N PRO A 928 16.43 -38.01 2.56
CA PRO A 928 16.63 -39.45 2.47
C PRO A 928 18.02 -39.77 1.92
N ALA A 929 18.52 -40.97 2.19
CA ALA A 929 19.85 -41.39 1.73
C ALA A 929 19.98 -41.22 0.20
N GLY A 930 21.12 -40.69 -0.26
CA GLY A 930 21.36 -40.35 -1.68
C GLY A 930 20.79 -39.01 -2.13
N TRP A 931 20.17 -38.26 -1.24
CA TRP A 931 19.70 -36.89 -1.42
C TRP A 931 20.24 -36.01 -0.28
N HIS A 932 20.32 -34.70 -0.50
CA HIS A 932 20.89 -33.78 0.49
C HIS A 932 20.22 -32.42 0.51
N ILE A 933 20.51 -31.66 1.57
CA ILE A 933 20.10 -30.27 1.71
C ILE A 933 20.90 -29.43 0.70
N PRO A 934 20.24 -28.63 -0.15
CA PRO A 934 20.90 -27.88 -1.19
C PRO A 934 21.81 -26.81 -0.61
N SER A 935 23.00 -26.69 -1.19
CA SER A 935 23.91 -25.57 -0.98
C SER A 935 23.50 -24.35 -1.80
N LEU A 936 24.02 -23.17 -1.45
CA LEU A 936 23.87 -21.96 -2.25
C LEU A 936 24.41 -22.15 -3.67
N GLU A 937 25.43 -22.99 -3.87
CA GLU A 937 25.98 -23.31 -5.20
C GLU A 937 24.99 -24.11 -6.05
N GLU A 938 24.25 -25.03 -5.44
CA GLU A 938 23.24 -25.81 -6.16
C GLU A 938 22.01 -24.96 -6.50
N TRP A 939 21.59 -24.08 -5.59
CA TRP A 939 20.57 -23.07 -5.89
C TRP A 939 21.01 -22.12 -7.02
N HIS A 940 22.30 -21.84 -7.10
CA HIS A 940 22.91 -21.03 -8.15
C HIS A 940 22.90 -21.76 -9.51
N GLU A 941 23.19 -23.06 -9.55
CA GLU A 941 23.06 -23.86 -10.77
C GLU A 941 21.60 -23.92 -11.27
N LEU A 942 20.65 -24.13 -10.37
CA LEU A 942 19.22 -24.05 -10.67
C LEU A 942 18.86 -22.66 -11.23
N ALA A 943 19.37 -21.58 -10.63
CA ALA A 943 19.15 -20.21 -11.07
C ALA A 943 19.66 -19.94 -12.49
N ARG A 944 20.85 -20.41 -12.80
CA ARG A 944 21.44 -20.29 -14.13
C ARG A 944 20.56 -20.95 -15.19
N TYR A 945 20.18 -22.21 -14.96
CA TYR A 945 19.38 -22.96 -15.93
C TYR A 945 18.03 -22.31 -16.20
N ALA A 946 17.30 -21.96 -15.14
CA ALA A 946 15.96 -21.40 -15.25
C ALA A 946 15.97 -19.96 -15.82
N THR A 947 16.99 -19.15 -15.53
CA THR A 947 17.16 -17.82 -16.15
C THR A 947 17.38 -17.93 -17.65
N TYR A 948 18.30 -18.81 -18.07
CA TYR A 948 18.63 -19.02 -19.48
C TYR A 948 17.42 -19.50 -20.28
N LYS A 949 16.56 -20.33 -19.68
CA LYS A 949 15.35 -20.85 -20.33
C LYS A 949 14.14 -19.92 -20.25
N ASN A 950 14.22 -18.82 -19.50
CA ASN A 950 13.08 -17.92 -19.25
C ASN A 950 13.46 -16.43 -19.40
N ASP A 951 14.25 -16.07 -20.42
CA ASP A 951 14.59 -14.70 -20.81
C ASP A 951 15.00 -13.76 -19.66
N GLY A 952 15.72 -14.27 -18.66
CA GLY A 952 16.18 -13.46 -17.52
C GLY A 952 15.30 -13.52 -16.26
N ALA A 953 14.15 -14.20 -16.28
CA ALA A 953 13.17 -14.25 -15.20
C ALA A 953 13.19 -15.57 -14.40
N PHE A 954 14.27 -15.80 -13.64
CA PHE A 954 14.50 -17.03 -12.87
C PHE A 954 13.32 -17.49 -11.98
N GLY A 955 12.92 -16.63 -11.05
CA GLY A 955 12.01 -17.00 -9.97
C GLY A 955 10.57 -17.16 -10.42
N VAL A 956 10.20 -16.63 -11.58
CA VAL A 956 8.86 -16.77 -12.14
C VAL A 956 8.57 -18.22 -12.53
N GLY A 957 9.49 -18.87 -13.26
CA GLY A 957 9.28 -20.23 -13.77
C GLY A 957 9.35 -21.35 -12.73
N LEU A 958 9.72 -21.04 -11.48
CA LEU A 958 9.83 -22.01 -10.38
C LEU A 958 8.71 -21.91 -9.34
N LYS A 959 7.91 -20.84 -9.36
CA LYS A 959 6.83 -20.63 -8.38
C LYS A 959 5.70 -21.61 -8.63
N ALA A 960 5.05 -22.05 -7.55
CA ALA A 960 3.81 -22.80 -7.66
C ALA A 960 2.72 -21.96 -8.35
N GLU A 961 1.89 -22.62 -9.16
CA GLU A 961 0.78 -21.99 -9.92
C GLU A 961 -0.31 -21.41 -9.00
N THR A 962 -0.44 -21.95 -7.79
CA THR A 962 -1.49 -21.60 -6.82
C THR A 962 -0.90 -21.13 -5.50
N ASP A 963 -1.77 -20.69 -4.60
CA ASP A 963 -1.47 -20.37 -3.20
C ASP A 963 -0.71 -19.08 -2.91
N TRP A 964 -0.26 -18.35 -3.92
CA TRP A 964 0.22 -16.97 -3.78
C TRP A 964 -0.93 -15.95 -3.62
N LEU A 965 -0.68 -14.87 -2.88
CA LEU A 965 -1.66 -13.79 -2.60
C LEU A 965 -2.29 -13.19 -3.86
N THR A 966 -1.48 -13.01 -4.90
CA THR A 966 -1.91 -12.74 -6.26
C THR A 966 -1.47 -13.90 -7.13
N ARG A 967 -2.33 -14.35 -8.05
CA ARG A 967 -1.91 -15.34 -9.05
C ARG A 967 -0.68 -14.78 -9.78
N PRO A 968 0.45 -15.50 -9.79
CA PRO A 968 1.52 -15.19 -10.72
C PRO A 968 0.91 -15.23 -12.13
N ASN A 969 1.22 -14.27 -12.99
CA ASN A 969 0.76 -14.26 -14.38
C ASN A 969 1.45 -15.34 -15.25
N PHE A 970 2.02 -16.38 -14.64
CA PHE A 970 2.98 -17.28 -15.26
C PHE A 970 2.87 -18.69 -14.66
N ASP A 971 3.06 -19.69 -15.52
CA ASP A 971 2.99 -21.11 -15.18
C ASP A 971 4.30 -21.60 -14.53
N ASP A 972 4.23 -22.65 -13.70
CA ASP A 972 5.40 -23.35 -13.14
C ASP A 972 6.12 -24.14 -14.25
N MET A 973 6.90 -23.43 -15.06
CA MET A 973 7.54 -23.94 -16.28
C MET A 973 8.44 -25.16 -16.04
N PHE A 974 9.04 -25.27 -14.86
CA PHE A 974 10.00 -26.33 -14.53
C PHE A 974 9.43 -27.40 -13.56
N GLY A 975 8.18 -27.24 -13.12
CA GLY A 975 7.53 -28.15 -12.17
C GLY A 975 8.18 -28.16 -10.79
N PHE A 976 8.86 -27.07 -10.42
CA PHE A 976 9.54 -26.96 -9.12
C PHE A 976 8.55 -26.71 -7.99
N SER A 977 7.46 -25.99 -8.29
CA SER A 977 6.35 -25.74 -7.39
C SER A 977 6.77 -25.11 -6.05
N ALA A 978 7.51 -23.99 -6.10
CA ALA A 978 7.82 -23.20 -4.92
C ALA A 978 6.53 -22.53 -4.39
N ALA A 979 5.96 -23.10 -3.32
CA ALA A 979 4.72 -22.63 -2.71
C ALA A 979 4.99 -21.76 -1.46
N PRO A 980 4.19 -20.71 -1.22
CA PRO A 980 4.38 -19.84 -0.06
C PRO A 980 4.05 -20.59 1.24
N VAL A 981 4.72 -20.20 2.33
CA VAL A 981 4.47 -20.75 3.66
C VAL A 981 3.34 -19.97 4.34
N THR A 982 2.43 -20.66 5.03
CA THR A 982 1.10 -20.08 5.35
C THR A 982 1.14 -18.89 6.32
N TRP A 983 2.12 -18.80 7.22
CA TRP A 983 2.30 -17.66 8.13
C TRP A 983 2.76 -16.36 7.44
N THR A 984 3.03 -16.38 6.13
CA THR A 984 3.52 -15.22 5.37
C THR A 984 2.43 -14.47 4.61
N THR A 985 1.16 -14.61 5.01
CA THR A 985 0.02 -14.03 4.26
C THR A 985 0.04 -14.39 2.76
N LYS A 986 0.59 -15.57 2.41
CA LYS A 986 0.77 -16.05 1.03
C LYS A 986 1.70 -15.19 0.15
N GLU A 987 2.60 -14.43 0.78
CA GLU A 987 3.49 -13.49 0.10
C GLU A 987 4.90 -14.04 -0.14
N ASN A 988 5.33 -15.06 0.62
CA ASN A 988 6.73 -15.53 0.63
C ASN A 988 6.84 -17.06 0.70
N ALA A 989 7.78 -17.63 -0.06
CA ALA A 989 8.21 -19.02 0.09
C ALA A 989 9.66 -19.09 0.56
N TYR A 990 9.88 -19.70 1.74
CA TYR A 990 11.18 -19.79 2.37
C TYR A 990 11.76 -21.21 2.30
N PHE A 991 12.97 -21.34 1.77
CA PHE A 991 13.72 -22.60 1.68
C PHE A 991 15.05 -22.53 2.43
N VAL A 992 15.42 -23.64 3.07
CA VAL A 992 16.71 -23.76 3.77
C VAL A 992 17.87 -23.98 2.79
N THR A 993 19.08 -23.54 3.16
CA THR A 993 20.33 -24.02 2.52
C THR A 993 21.28 -24.64 3.55
N SER A 994 22.23 -25.45 3.08
CA SER A 994 23.26 -26.03 3.94
C SER A 994 24.29 -25.02 4.46
N ASP A 995 24.26 -23.78 3.96
CA ASP A 995 25.27 -22.76 4.23
C ASP A 995 25.00 -22.02 5.54
N ALA A 996 26.07 -21.77 6.29
CA ALA A 996 26.05 -20.99 7.53
C ALA A 996 27.32 -20.15 7.67
N SER A 997 27.25 -19.09 8.48
CA SER A 997 28.40 -18.27 8.86
C SER A 997 28.42 -17.95 10.35
N GLY A 998 29.60 -17.62 10.84
CA GLY A 998 29.90 -17.47 12.25
C GLY A 998 31.10 -16.57 12.49
N SER A 999 31.15 -15.94 13.66
CA SER A 999 32.30 -15.17 14.13
C SER A 999 32.90 -15.84 15.36
N GLY A 1000 34.22 -16.06 15.36
CA GLY A 1000 34.89 -16.80 16.44
C GLY A 1000 34.40 -18.24 16.54
N SER A 1001 34.10 -18.71 17.75
CA SER A 1001 33.65 -20.09 18.02
C SER A 1001 32.13 -20.30 17.85
N SER A 1002 31.37 -19.35 17.30
CA SER A 1002 29.90 -19.46 17.22
C SER A 1002 29.39 -19.50 15.78
N VAL A 1003 28.43 -20.39 15.49
CA VAL A 1003 27.60 -20.32 14.28
C VAL A 1003 26.42 -19.39 14.58
N ALA A 1004 26.37 -18.23 13.92
CA ALA A 1004 25.44 -17.16 14.30
C ALA A 1004 24.42 -16.83 13.21
N ILE A 1005 24.73 -17.16 11.95
CA ILE A 1005 23.96 -16.76 10.77
C ILE A 1005 23.74 -17.97 9.87
N PHE A 1006 22.50 -18.20 9.46
CA PHE A 1006 22.12 -19.24 8.50
C PHE A 1006 21.56 -18.62 7.24
N TYR A 1007 21.74 -19.31 6.12
CA TYR A 1007 21.29 -18.85 4.83
C TYR A 1007 20.04 -19.61 4.39
N GLY A 1008 19.22 -18.92 3.60
CA GLY A 1008 17.99 -19.45 3.01
C GLY A 1008 17.67 -18.73 1.71
N ILE A 1009 16.74 -19.28 0.94
CA ILE A 1009 16.20 -18.68 -0.29
C ILE A 1009 14.77 -18.21 -0.03
N ASN A 1010 14.45 -16.99 -0.42
CA ASN A 1010 13.10 -16.42 -0.35
C ASN A 1010 12.56 -16.11 -1.75
N PHE A 1011 11.44 -16.71 -2.13
CA PHE A 1011 10.65 -16.26 -3.29
C PHE A 1011 9.55 -15.33 -2.82
N TYR A 1012 9.45 -14.15 -3.43
CA TYR A 1012 8.38 -13.18 -3.14
C TYR A 1012 7.28 -13.24 -4.19
N TYR A 1013 6.04 -12.94 -3.80
CA TYR A 1013 4.91 -12.94 -4.73
C TYR A 1013 5.09 -11.96 -5.91
N ASN A 1014 5.64 -10.76 -5.66
CA ASN A 1014 5.74 -9.66 -6.63
C ASN A 1014 7.15 -9.43 -7.23
N TYR A 1015 8.13 -10.30 -6.93
CA TYR A 1015 9.47 -10.19 -7.53
C TYR A 1015 9.77 -11.39 -8.43
N ASP A 1016 10.40 -11.12 -9.57
CA ASP A 1016 10.78 -12.13 -10.54
C ASP A 1016 11.99 -12.95 -10.12
N SER A 1017 12.79 -12.45 -9.18
CA SER A 1017 13.99 -13.14 -8.67
C SER A 1017 13.88 -13.40 -7.17
N PRO A 1018 14.24 -14.60 -6.69
CA PRO A 1018 14.34 -14.88 -5.28
C PRO A 1018 15.59 -14.23 -4.66
N GLU A 1019 15.57 -14.06 -3.35
CA GLU A 1019 16.69 -13.48 -2.61
C GLU A 1019 17.34 -14.47 -1.64
N ILE A 1020 18.66 -14.35 -1.49
CA ILE A 1020 19.38 -15.00 -0.40
C ILE A 1020 19.14 -14.20 0.88
N ILE A 1021 18.48 -14.83 1.84
CA ILE A 1021 18.23 -14.26 3.16
C ILE A 1021 19.26 -14.75 4.18
N ARG A 1022 19.54 -13.88 5.16
CA ARG A 1022 20.41 -14.18 6.30
C ARG A 1022 19.57 -14.12 7.56
N SER A 1023 19.51 -15.21 8.31
CA SER A 1023 18.79 -15.25 9.59
C SER A 1023 19.79 -15.44 10.72
N THR A 1024 19.73 -14.58 11.74
CA THR A 1024 20.30 -14.88 13.05
C THR A 1024 19.36 -15.85 13.79
N MET A 1025 19.89 -16.71 14.65
CA MET A 1025 19.09 -17.76 15.31
C MET A 1025 17.82 -17.22 16.01
N LYS A 1026 16.71 -17.95 15.81
CA LYS A 1026 15.39 -17.99 16.53
C LYS A 1026 14.14 -17.53 15.77
N GLY A 1027 14.23 -16.83 14.64
CA GLY A 1027 13.02 -16.19 14.08
C GLY A 1027 12.15 -17.01 13.13
N ARG A 1028 12.70 -17.97 12.36
CA ARG A 1028 11.99 -18.53 11.19
C ARG A 1028 12.30 -20.01 10.97
N SER A 1029 11.25 -20.76 10.64
CA SER A 1029 11.31 -22.14 10.14
C SER A 1029 11.15 -22.14 8.61
N TYR A 1030 11.85 -23.05 7.94
CA TYR A 1030 11.99 -23.10 6.49
C TYR A 1030 11.41 -24.38 5.91
N SER A 1031 10.91 -24.32 4.68
CA SER A 1031 10.65 -25.51 3.88
C SER A 1031 11.98 -26.16 3.48
N VAL A 1032 11.99 -27.48 3.35
CA VAL A 1032 13.17 -28.23 2.88
C VAL A 1032 12.86 -28.86 1.53
N ARG A 1033 13.75 -28.62 0.56
CA ARG A 1033 13.74 -29.21 -0.79
C ARG A 1033 15.03 -29.97 -0.98
N CYS A 1034 14.98 -31.29 -0.96
CA CYS A 1034 16.18 -32.07 -1.17
C CYS A 1034 16.54 -32.09 -2.65
N VAL A 1035 17.84 -32.10 -2.93
CA VAL A 1035 18.41 -32.15 -4.27
C VAL A 1035 19.33 -33.36 -4.37
N LYS A 1036 19.55 -33.79 -5.61
CA LYS A 1036 20.50 -34.82 -5.97
C LYS A 1036 21.18 -34.43 -7.28
N ASP A 1037 22.50 -34.59 -7.31
CA ASP A 1037 23.36 -34.42 -8.49
C ASP A 1037 23.45 -35.67 -9.37
#